data_AF-A0A820S8T3-F1
#
_entry.id   AF-A0A820S8T3-F1
#
_cell.length_a   1.000
_cell.length_b   1.000
_cell.length_c   1.000
_cell.angle_alpha   90.00
_cell.angle_beta   90.00
_cell.angle_gamma   90.00
#
_symmetry.space_group_name_H-M   'P 1'
#
loop_
_entity.id
_entity.type
_entity.pdbx_description
1 polymer ?
#
loop_
_entity_poly.entity_id
_entity_poly.type
_entity_poly.pdbx_seq_one_letter_code
_entity_poly.pdbx_strand_id
1 'polypeptide(L)'
;METTQVLINQSSSFFKNLFERFFIRLDDAPYVYMLRDIVWENAKAKLGAVIHIHLSRLGIAFRYDIDQNVITSREYPDMHIDENQWFGTLTGLKVGLLLSPMTINNQQNKYRLCRKLIIPYGHVQVENTSDKSHQTVTIERKASSGTSLHQYFVFILNDRLHILQSTDSPTGWLYLALLHAMTSHPLPDQYTGMTGMERSFQLLNSAGSWSDQPYDPISLNILSQIASLSPKVNYYPEHQTCMVKIDWNTQNLPYSIPHFGYYLLAKKLYEASEQWKFMYSTNTSHGIQKLFESQEYNEKVLIKLYWDYRDSLWESSTLSTTYNNPLRLADYLYSNEDVYLRDSSLLTCFPLSRWLTNEYQPKNIWIGLFKLIEQLKAEQSPNQQYEIERLEILLDFLRYISRKHNTQPFYFQLLKSFLKSSTTSLRTLPYPELMRYKNIQETSVQSHRINFPPRLYPKNREIALQEIRSCFINYREYTNNTFPKWNINIYQIERLFESWRANGVLRSFLNNIQNHIQSITIIPLNSEVNVNPQSFAIESFQNHYEIRINSQNNFIDQKLLEYAKQKFLHPHFDYFIKPTISTEITNEQQKAFPKEIIPSTDPQLNPLSDIANHFKEYLIESWTKFQATKEYQRKYPDLNEINNFLKSYCEQSTQMWHELTKSIKLNNELLFKTGLMIRIAPTTLISILQEISLKKEININNLPSLFLTTDQCTLLGGILVNCIVEQQIERALHLAIHEKWEDFEKEISNIPHTNWIPAEHVPWLIMELEMNITIREIQIQVARHMMNPKIIGDNSSIFNIVMQMNMGEGKTSVVLPILALNLSSSSSSLVRIIVLKSLFPMNYQSLRCKLGGLLNRRVLPFSCRRDMNFTTGEVNQIFNRLQQGLKHCDVILTSPEDILSFDLLTIDK
;
A
#
# COMPACT_ATOMS: atom_id res chain seq x y z
N MET A 1 23.65 52.00 -5.44
CA MET A 1 24.85 51.18 -5.20
C MET A 1 24.91 50.16 -6.32
N GLU A 2 25.91 50.23 -7.20
CA GLU A 2 26.12 49.21 -8.24
C GLU A 2 26.74 47.98 -7.58
N THR A 3 25.97 46.91 -7.43
CA THR A 3 26.48 45.61 -6.98
C THR A 3 27.08 44.89 -8.17
N THR A 4 28.39 44.98 -8.34
CA THR A 4 29.13 44.19 -9.32
C THR A 4 29.36 42.78 -8.78
N GLN A 5 29.11 41.74 -9.57
CA GLN A 5 29.33 40.34 -9.19
C GLN A 5 30.56 39.76 -9.89
N VAL A 6 31.34 38.94 -9.19
CA VAL A 6 32.53 38.25 -9.74
C VAL A 6 32.26 36.75 -9.83
N LEU A 7 32.60 36.17 -10.98
CA LEU A 7 32.56 34.72 -11.17
C LEU A 7 33.73 34.04 -10.44
N ILE A 8 33.41 33.06 -9.59
CA ILE A 8 34.41 32.21 -8.94
C ILE A 8 34.94 31.21 -9.97
N ASN A 9 36.26 31.13 -10.11
CA ASN A 9 36.91 30.19 -11.02
C ASN A 9 36.61 28.74 -10.61
N GLN A 10 36.15 27.92 -11.55
CA GLN A 10 35.85 26.49 -11.36
C GLN A 10 37.08 25.67 -10.93
N SER A 11 38.29 26.12 -11.25
CA SER A 11 39.53 25.47 -10.81
C SER A 11 39.89 25.76 -9.34
N SER A 12 39.20 26.69 -8.67
CA SER A 12 39.47 27.03 -7.27
C SER A 12 39.13 25.88 -6.34
N SER A 13 39.89 25.72 -5.25
CA SER A 13 39.61 24.73 -4.21
C SER A 13 38.24 24.96 -3.56
N PHE A 14 37.83 26.22 -3.42
CA PHE A 14 36.52 26.59 -2.90
C PHE A 14 35.38 26.05 -3.76
N PHE A 15 35.42 26.27 -5.08
CA PHE A 15 34.40 25.75 -6.00
C PHE A 15 34.35 24.22 -5.94
N LYS A 16 35.50 23.55 -6.04
CA LYS A 16 35.58 22.08 -6.02
C LYS A 16 35.00 21.49 -4.73
N ASN A 17 35.37 22.05 -3.58
CA ASN A 17 34.87 21.56 -2.28
C ASN A 17 33.34 21.68 -2.17
N LEU A 18 32.75 22.84 -2.53
CA LEU A 18 31.30 23.00 -2.48
C LEU A 18 30.58 22.16 -3.54
N PHE A 19 31.14 22.09 -4.75
CA PHE A 19 30.58 21.31 -5.84
C PHE A 19 30.55 19.82 -5.50
N GLU A 20 31.69 19.23 -5.12
CA GLU A 20 31.79 17.81 -4.77
C GLU A 20 30.98 17.47 -3.53
N ARG A 21 30.88 18.39 -2.56
CA ARG A 21 30.11 18.14 -1.33
C ARG A 21 28.60 18.15 -1.57
N PHE A 22 28.07 18.98 -2.47
CA PHE A 22 26.62 19.17 -2.64
C PHE A 22 26.12 19.08 -4.08
N PHE A 23 26.67 19.88 -4.98
CA PHE A 23 26.08 20.13 -6.30
C PHE A 23 26.39 19.08 -7.38
N ILE A 24 27.40 18.24 -7.18
CA ILE A 24 27.68 17.07 -8.02
C ILE A 24 26.50 16.10 -8.08
N ARG A 25 25.62 16.14 -7.06
CA ARG A 25 24.39 15.33 -7.01
C ARG A 25 23.26 15.86 -7.90
N LEU A 26 23.39 17.04 -8.50
CA LEU A 26 22.34 17.66 -9.31
C LEU A 26 22.79 17.94 -10.74
N ASP A 27 24.04 18.39 -10.92
CA ASP A 27 24.55 18.83 -12.21
C ASP A 27 26.07 18.60 -12.35
N ASP A 28 26.57 18.70 -13.58
CA ASP A 28 27.99 18.64 -13.90
C ASP A 28 28.64 20.02 -13.70
N ALA A 29 29.92 20.04 -13.34
CA ALA A 29 30.65 21.26 -13.02
C ALA A 29 30.52 22.40 -14.07
N PRO A 30 30.53 22.15 -15.39
CA PRO A 30 30.40 23.21 -16.41
C PRO A 30 29.10 24.01 -16.34
N TYR A 31 28.03 23.44 -15.78
CA TYR A 31 26.71 24.05 -15.73
C TYR A 31 26.37 24.69 -14.38
N VAL A 32 27.30 24.65 -13.43
CA VAL A 32 27.20 25.27 -12.11
C VAL A 32 28.07 26.52 -12.08
N TYR A 33 27.44 27.66 -11.82
CA TYR A 33 28.11 28.96 -11.69
C TYR A 33 28.05 29.44 -10.24
N MET A 34 29.14 29.98 -9.71
CA MET A 34 29.18 30.61 -8.40
C MET A 34 29.62 32.06 -8.56
N LEU A 35 28.79 33.00 -8.12
CA LEU A 35 28.98 34.45 -8.21
C LEU A 35 29.14 35.02 -6.80
N ARG A 36 30.14 35.87 -6.58
CA ARG A 36 30.33 36.57 -5.31
C ARG A 36 30.09 38.05 -5.48
N ASP A 37 29.32 38.64 -4.57
CA ASP A 37 29.04 40.07 -4.60
C ASP A 37 30.29 40.88 -4.24
N ILE A 38 30.49 42.04 -4.87
CA ILE A 38 31.46 43.06 -4.44
C ILE A 38 30.70 44.21 -3.80
N VAL A 39 31.09 44.56 -2.58
CA VAL A 39 30.63 45.75 -1.88
C VAL A 39 31.71 46.83 -2.02
N TRP A 40 31.33 47.97 -2.58
CA TRP A 40 32.22 49.12 -2.74
C TRP A 40 32.10 50.05 -1.53
N GLU A 41 33.11 50.07 -0.66
CA GLU A 41 33.21 51.00 0.47
C GLU A 41 34.43 51.91 0.27
N ASN A 42 34.23 53.24 0.29
CA ASN A 42 35.30 54.24 0.18
C ASN A 42 36.26 54.00 -1.01
N ALA A 43 35.72 53.70 -2.20
CA ALA A 43 36.46 53.37 -3.42
C ALA A 43 37.40 52.13 -3.33
N LYS A 44 37.25 51.29 -2.29
CA LYS A 44 37.90 49.99 -2.17
C LYS A 44 36.87 48.88 -2.37
N ALA A 45 37.18 47.94 -3.26
CA ALA A 45 36.37 46.75 -3.48
C ALA A 45 36.57 45.77 -2.32
N LYS A 46 35.50 45.49 -1.56
CA LYS A 46 35.46 44.43 -0.55
C LYS A 46 34.59 43.30 -1.06
N LEU A 47 35.07 42.07 -0.96
CA LEU A 47 34.27 40.91 -1.31
C LEU A 47 33.14 40.75 -0.29
N GLY A 48 31.90 40.65 -0.77
CA GLY A 48 30.73 40.40 0.05
C GLY A 48 30.78 39.03 0.73
N ALA A 49 30.01 38.89 1.81
CA ALA A 49 29.88 37.66 2.58
C ALA A 49 28.98 36.60 1.92
N VAL A 50 28.36 36.94 0.78
CA VAL A 50 27.34 36.12 0.13
C VAL A 50 27.83 35.63 -1.23
N ILE A 51 27.59 34.34 -1.49
CA ILE A 51 27.86 33.70 -2.79
C ILE A 51 26.55 33.17 -3.35
N HIS A 52 26.23 33.55 -4.58
CA HIS A 52 25.08 33.06 -5.35
C HIS A 52 25.51 31.89 -6.22
N ILE A 53 24.83 30.76 -6.09
CA ILE A 53 25.14 29.52 -6.79
C ILE A 53 23.98 29.24 -7.75
N HIS A 54 24.27 29.10 -9.04
CA HIS A 54 23.27 28.94 -10.09
C HIS A 54 23.47 27.61 -10.85
N LEU A 55 22.42 26.80 -10.91
CA LEU A 55 22.39 25.57 -11.69
C LEU A 55 21.60 25.83 -12.98
N SER A 56 22.32 26.21 -14.04
CA SER A 56 21.74 26.76 -15.28
C SER A 56 20.75 25.84 -15.99
N ARG A 57 20.99 24.52 -15.99
CA ARG A 57 20.10 23.54 -16.64
C ARG A 57 18.82 23.26 -15.84
N LEU A 58 18.84 23.50 -14.53
CA LEU A 58 17.71 23.25 -13.63
C LEU A 58 16.93 24.53 -13.29
N GLY A 59 17.49 25.70 -13.57
CA GLY A 59 16.88 26.98 -13.23
C GLY A 59 16.77 27.22 -11.72
N ILE A 60 17.57 26.51 -10.91
CA ILE A 60 17.57 26.61 -9.44
C ILE A 60 18.78 27.42 -8.98
N ALA A 61 18.60 28.26 -7.97
CA ALA A 61 19.62 29.08 -7.36
C ALA A 61 19.68 28.92 -5.83
N PHE A 62 20.90 28.95 -5.31
CA PHE A 62 21.17 28.90 -3.87
C PHE A 62 22.00 30.10 -3.44
N ARG A 63 21.89 30.45 -2.17
CA ARG A 63 22.66 31.51 -1.54
C ARG A 63 23.50 30.90 -0.42
N TYR A 64 24.81 31.00 -0.52
CA TYR A 64 25.73 30.59 0.53
C TYR A 64 26.14 31.81 1.36
N ASP A 65 25.84 31.74 2.65
CA ASP A 65 26.29 32.70 3.65
C ASP A 65 27.59 32.19 4.27
N ILE A 66 28.69 32.90 4.02
CA ILE A 66 30.03 32.49 4.47
C ILE A 66 30.16 32.58 5.99
N ASP A 67 29.50 33.56 6.61
CA ASP A 67 29.65 33.81 8.05
C ASP A 67 28.88 32.76 8.86
N GLN A 68 27.72 32.34 8.37
CA GLN A 68 26.90 31.28 8.98
C GLN A 68 27.28 29.87 8.51
N ASN A 69 28.03 29.76 7.40
CA ASN A 69 28.33 28.49 6.73
C ASN A 69 27.08 27.68 6.34
N VAL A 70 26.00 28.38 5.94
CA VAL A 70 24.72 27.77 5.53
C VAL A 70 24.41 28.10 4.08
N ILE A 71 23.95 27.09 3.33
CA ILE A 71 23.47 27.27 1.95
C ILE A 71 21.95 27.24 1.94
N THR A 72 21.33 28.33 1.54
CA THR A 72 19.88 28.53 1.55
C THR A 72 19.32 28.44 0.13
N SER A 73 18.14 27.88 -0.02
CA SER A 73 17.46 27.79 -1.32
C SER A 73 16.75 29.11 -1.63
N ARG A 74 16.80 29.55 -2.90
CA ARG A 74 16.06 30.73 -3.35
C ARG A 74 14.60 30.41 -3.70
N GLU A 75 14.37 29.23 -4.26
CA GLU A 75 13.05 28.74 -4.70
C GLU A 75 12.20 28.24 -3.53
N TYR A 76 12.86 27.71 -2.49
CA TYR A 76 12.22 27.25 -1.28
C TYR A 76 12.67 28.10 -0.09
N PRO A 77 11.91 29.18 0.24
CA PRO A 77 12.17 30.00 1.43
C PRO A 77 12.24 29.13 2.69
N ASP A 78 13.03 29.60 3.67
CA ASP A 78 13.23 28.94 4.97
C ASP A 78 13.80 27.51 4.90
N MET A 79 14.35 27.11 3.74
CA MET A 79 15.02 25.82 3.54
C MET A 79 16.51 26.02 3.27
N HIS A 80 17.32 25.14 3.86
CA HIS A 80 18.76 25.06 3.66
C HIS A 80 19.18 23.67 3.18
N ILE A 81 20.35 23.55 2.58
CA ILE A 81 20.91 22.25 2.20
C ILE A 81 21.31 21.49 3.46
N ASP A 82 20.76 20.29 3.64
CA ASP A 82 21.09 19.43 4.79
C ASP A 82 22.57 19.00 4.70
N GLU A 83 23.33 19.13 5.79
CA GLU A 83 24.71 18.64 5.77
C GLU A 83 24.77 17.11 5.59
N ASN A 84 23.79 16.40 6.17
CA ASN A 84 23.63 14.97 6.01
C ASN A 84 22.64 14.67 4.89
N GLN A 85 23.18 14.41 3.70
CA GLN A 85 22.40 14.10 2.51
C GLN A 85 21.81 12.67 2.51
N TRP A 86 22.10 11.85 3.53
CA TRP A 86 21.51 10.52 3.69
C TRP A 86 20.24 10.57 4.54
N PHE A 87 19.14 10.04 4.00
CA PHE A 87 17.82 10.07 4.63
C PHE A 87 17.15 8.70 4.81
N GLY A 88 17.78 7.59 4.39
CA GLY A 88 17.37 6.24 4.77
C GLY A 88 16.58 5.43 3.72
N THR A 89 16.22 6.01 2.57
CA THR A 89 15.59 5.32 1.43
C THR A 89 16.29 5.69 0.11
N LEU A 90 15.88 5.07 -1.00
CA LEU A 90 16.54 5.16 -2.31
C LEU A 90 18.03 4.81 -2.21
N THR A 91 18.34 3.73 -1.47
CA THR A 91 19.71 3.22 -1.29
C THR A 91 20.40 3.05 -2.63
N GLY A 92 21.63 3.59 -2.76
CA GLY A 92 22.40 3.51 -3.99
C GLY A 92 22.15 4.61 -5.01
N LEU A 93 21.13 5.47 -4.83
CA LEU A 93 20.93 6.66 -5.67
C LEU A 93 22.02 7.70 -5.40
N LYS A 94 22.84 8.03 -6.41
CA LYS A 94 23.91 9.04 -6.30
C LYS A 94 23.42 10.48 -6.47
N VAL A 95 22.23 10.65 -7.04
CA VAL A 95 21.68 11.92 -7.50
C VAL A 95 20.55 12.37 -6.58
N GLY A 96 20.51 13.65 -6.26
CA GLY A 96 19.48 14.25 -5.40
C GLY A 96 20.07 15.16 -4.33
N LEU A 97 19.37 16.25 -4.04
CA LEU A 97 19.76 17.21 -3.02
C LEU A 97 18.64 17.35 -1.99
N LEU A 98 18.98 17.01 -0.75
CA LEU A 98 18.10 17.12 0.39
C LEU A 98 18.17 18.52 1.00
N LEU A 99 16.99 19.11 1.19
CA LEU A 99 16.77 20.38 1.85
C LEU A 99 16.04 20.15 3.17
N SER A 100 16.49 20.86 4.18
CA SER A 100 15.93 20.84 5.53
C SER A 100 15.46 22.23 5.95
N PRO A 101 14.41 22.31 6.78
CA PRO A 101 13.92 23.58 7.32
C PRO A 101 15.02 24.25 8.16
N MET A 102 15.10 25.58 8.12
CA MET A 102 16.01 26.30 9.03
C MET A 102 15.56 26.13 10.48
N THR A 103 16.49 25.74 11.35
CA THR A 103 16.28 25.66 12.80
C THR A 103 17.30 26.55 13.50
N ILE A 104 16.84 27.47 14.35
CA ILE A 104 17.75 28.29 15.16
C ILE A 104 18.21 27.47 16.36
N ASN A 105 19.53 27.43 16.56
CA ASN A 105 20.30 26.72 17.59
C ASN A 105 20.51 25.23 17.31
N ASN A 106 21.78 24.85 17.15
CA ASN A 106 22.35 23.48 17.05
C ASN A 106 22.03 22.55 18.25
N GLN A 107 20.92 22.75 18.95
CA GLN A 107 20.37 21.79 19.88
C GLN A 107 19.57 20.77 19.08
N GLN A 108 19.74 19.50 19.43
CA GLN A 108 19.24 18.31 18.76
C GLN A 108 17.69 18.17 18.71
N ASN A 109 16.95 19.27 18.74
CA ASN A 109 15.51 19.26 18.49
C ASN A 109 15.31 19.33 16.97
N LYS A 110 15.38 18.18 16.31
CA LYS A 110 14.94 18.01 14.92
C LYS A 110 13.45 18.36 14.83
N TYR A 111 13.10 19.63 14.63
CA TYR A 111 11.75 19.98 14.21
C TYR A 111 11.50 19.26 12.88
N ARG A 112 10.59 18.28 12.86
CA ARG A 112 10.33 17.42 11.71
C ARG A 112 9.37 18.09 10.73
N LEU A 113 9.61 19.37 10.44
CA LEU A 113 8.97 19.97 9.27
C LEU A 113 9.44 19.22 8.03
N CYS A 114 8.53 19.06 7.08
CA CYS A 114 8.72 18.25 5.90
C CYS A 114 9.98 18.66 5.14
N ARG A 115 10.98 17.77 5.09
CA ARG A 115 12.19 17.94 4.28
C ARG A 115 11.84 17.79 2.81
N LYS A 116 12.62 18.42 1.93
CA LYS A 116 12.39 18.37 0.47
C LYS A 116 13.58 17.75 -0.22
N LEU A 117 13.32 16.79 -1.10
CA LEU A 117 14.33 16.13 -1.92
C LEU A 117 14.16 16.59 -3.37
N ILE A 118 15.14 17.31 -3.88
CA ILE A 118 15.20 17.74 -5.29
C ILE A 118 15.93 16.67 -6.09
N ILE A 119 15.29 16.10 -7.10
CA ILE A 119 15.90 15.12 -8.00
C ILE A 119 15.74 15.61 -9.44
N PRO A 120 16.83 15.73 -10.22
CA PRO A 120 16.73 16.10 -11.62
C PRO A 120 16.03 15.00 -12.43
N TYR A 121 15.36 15.40 -13.50
CA TYR A 121 14.74 14.46 -14.43
C TYR A 121 15.74 13.99 -15.49
N GLY A 122 15.76 12.69 -15.78
CA GLY A 122 16.60 12.08 -16.82
C GLY A 122 16.32 10.60 -17.00
N HIS A 123 17.13 9.93 -17.81
CA HIS A 123 17.10 8.48 -17.96
C HIS A 123 17.79 7.82 -16.77
N VAL A 124 17.10 6.92 -16.06
CA VAL A 124 17.66 6.27 -14.87
C VAL A 124 18.49 5.05 -15.30
N GLN A 125 19.73 4.98 -14.84
CA GLN A 125 20.67 3.90 -15.16
C GLN A 125 21.14 3.20 -13.89
N VAL A 126 21.43 1.91 -14.01
CA VAL A 126 21.94 1.07 -12.93
C VAL A 126 23.33 0.59 -13.29
N GLU A 127 24.31 0.90 -12.45
CA GLU A 127 25.68 0.42 -12.54
C GLU A 127 25.88 -0.70 -11.51
N ASN A 128 26.20 -1.91 -11.99
CA ASN A 128 26.60 -3.02 -11.14
C ASN A 128 28.09 -2.91 -10.80
N THR A 129 28.40 -2.40 -9.61
CA THR A 129 29.76 -2.47 -9.08
C THR A 129 29.91 -3.78 -8.30
N SER A 130 30.80 -4.67 -8.77
CA SER A 130 31.12 -5.96 -8.12
C SER A 130 31.51 -5.82 -6.64
N ASP A 131 32.04 -4.65 -6.26
CA ASP A 131 32.65 -4.41 -4.95
C ASP A 131 31.67 -3.79 -3.93
N LYS A 132 30.42 -3.49 -4.31
CA LYS A 132 29.44 -2.87 -3.41
C LYS A 132 28.29 -3.82 -3.10
N SER A 133 27.80 -3.75 -1.86
CA SER A 133 26.67 -4.55 -1.35
C SER A 133 25.30 -4.16 -1.94
N HIS A 134 25.22 -3.03 -2.65
CA HIS A 134 23.98 -2.52 -3.26
C HIS A 134 24.29 -1.86 -4.61
N GLN A 135 23.39 -1.97 -5.60
CA GLN A 135 23.58 -1.32 -6.90
C GLN A 135 23.67 0.20 -6.79
N THR A 136 24.39 0.83 -7.71
CA THR A 136 24.43 2.30 -7.81
C THR A 136 23.53 2.79 -8.93
N VAL A 137 22.70 3.78 -8.63
CA VAL A 137 21.72 4.36 -9.56
C VAL A 137 22.15 5.79 -9.90
N THR A 138 22.27 6.08 -11.19
CA THR A 138 22.62 7.39 -11.76
C THR A 138 21.51 7.87 -12.69
N ILE A 139 21.48 9.18 -12.95
CA ILE A 139 20.49 9.80 -13.82
C ILE A 139 21.23 10.51 -14.96
N GLU A 140 21.11 9.97 -16.16
CA GLU A 140 21.68 10.58 -17.36
C GLU A 140 20.70 11.63 -17.90
N ARG A 141 21.16 12.89 -17.91
CA ARG A 141 20.35 14.01 -18.40
C ARG A 141 20.78 14.35 -19.82
N LYS A 142 19.90 14.12 -20.79
CA LYS A 142 20.12 14.58 -22.17
C LYS A 142 20.33 16.11 -22.16
N ALA A 143 21.31 16.59 -22.92
CA ALA A 143 21.48 18.02 -23.17
C ALA A 143 20.33 18.49 -24.06
N SER A 144 19.23 18.99 -23.49
CA SER A 144 18.04 19.33 -24.26
C SER A 144 18.26 20.64 -25.03
N SER A 145 18.32 20.52 -26.35
CA SER A 145 17.84 21.54 -27.27
C SER A 145 16.32 21.70 -27.06
N GLY A 146 15.91 22.63 -26.19
CA GLY A 146 14.53 23.15 -26.10
C GLY A 146 13.44 22.22 -25.53
N THR A 147 12.59 22.78 -24.67
CA THR A 147 11.21 22.30 -24.36
C THR A 147 11.01 20.96 -23.61
N SER A 148 11.75 20.70 -22.53
CA SER A 148 11.24 19.79 -21.49
C SER A 148 10.51 20.58 -20.39
N LEU A 149 9.21 20.32 -20.19
CA LEU A 149 8.36 20.98 -19.18
C LEU A 149 8.84 20.77 -17.73
N HIS A 150 9.57 19.67 -17.46
CA HIS A 150 10.12 19.35 -16.15
C HIS A 150 11.64 19.15 -16.22
N GLN A 151 12.38 19.98 -15.47
CA GLN A 151 13.84 19.88 -15.33
C GLN A 151 14.23 19.05 -14.08
N TYR A 152 13.38 19.08 -13.06
CA TYR A 152 13.53 18.34 -11.81
C TYR A 152 12.16 18.05 -11.19
N PHE A 153 12.14 17.11 -10.25
CA PHE A 153 11.01 16.83 -9.37
C PHE A 153 11.39 17.14 -7.93
N VAL A 154 10.39 17.53 -7.13
CA VAL A 154 10.54 17.71 -5.70
C VAL A 154 9.66 16.70 -4.98
N PHE A 155 10.29 15.99 -4.06
CA PHE A 155 9.62 15.02 -3.21
C PHE A 155 9.64 15.49 -1.77
N ILE A 156 8.51 15.34 -1.09
CA ILE A 156 8.37 15.66 0.34
C ILE A 156 8.71 14.41 1.16
N LEU A 157 9.67 14.56 2.07
CA LEU A 157 9.96 13.60 3.13
C LEU A 157 9.10 13.92 4.35
N ASN A 158 8.20 12.99 4.70
CA ASN A 158 7.47 13.03 5.95
C ASN A 158 8.10 12.05 6.96
N ASP A 159 8.96 12.58 7.82
CA ASP A 159 9.73 11.78 8.81
C ASP A 159 8.86 11.15 9.91
N ARG A 160 7.63 11.61 10.09
CA ARG A 160 6.68 11.02 11.04
C ARG A 160 5.99 9.80 10.44
N LEU A 161 5.55 9.94 9.19
CA LEU A 161 4.86 8.88 8.47
C LEU A 161 5.83 7.88 7.81
N HIS A 162 7.12 8.23 7.75
CA HIS A 162 8.14 7.44 7.07
C HIS A 162 7.85 7.28 5.56
N ILE A 163 7.43 8.38 4.92
CA ILE A 163 6.96 8.38 3.52
C ILE A 163 7.69 9.43 2.70
N LEU A 164 8.08 9.04 1.49
CA LEU A 164 8.46 9.96 0.42
C LEU A 164 7.29 10.11 -0.56
N GLN A 165 6.84 11.36 -0.81
CA GLN A 165 5.67 11.65 -1.65
C GLN A 165 5.96 12.74 -2.70
N SER A 166 5.23 12.69 -3.81
CA SER A 166 5.27 13.70 -4.87
C SER A 166 4.13 14.69 -4.71
N THR A 167 4.36 15.96 -5.06
CA THR A 167 3.39 17.05 -4.83
C THR A 167 2.58 17.46 -6.06
N ASP A 168 3.14 17.35 -7.28
CA ASP A 168 2.68 18.27 -8.35
C ASP A 168 1.97 17.59 -9.53
N SER A 169 2.23 16.30 -9.81
CA SER A 169 1.71 15.64 -11.02
C SER A 169 1.75 14.09 -10.97
N PRO A 170 0.93 13.38 -11.76
CA PRO A 170 1.08 11.93 -11.96
C PRO A 170 2.51 11.55 -12.36
N THR A 171 3.15 12.37 -13.18
CA THR A 171 4.52 12.19 -13.67
C THR A 171 5.52 12.07 -12.52
N GLY A 172 5.39 12.92 -11.49
CA GLY A 172 6.26 12.87 -10.31
C GLY A 172 6.06 11.58 -9.50
N TRP A 173 4.81 11.13 -9.34
CA TRP A 173 4.51 9.85 -8.69
C TRP A 173 5.08 8.65 -9.45
N LEU A 174 4.95 8.65 -10.78
CA LEU A 174 5.55 7.64 -11.65
C LEU A 174 7.08 7.65 -11.59
N TYR A 175 7.70 8.83 -11.59
CA TYR A 175 9.15 8.96 -11.49
C TYR A 175 9.66 8.45 -10.15
N LEU A 176 8.97 8.78 -9.05
CA LEU A 176 9.29 8.26 -7.72
C LEU A 176 9.15 6.72 -7.67
N ALA A 177 8.12 6.17 -8.30
CA ALA A 177 7.94 4.73 -8.40
C ALA A 177 9.09 4.06 -9.18
N LEU A 178 9.55 4.68 -10.27
CA LEU A 178 10.72 4.21 -11.04
C LEU A 178 12.00 4.25 -10.18
N LEU A 179 12.24 5.32 -9.43
CA LEU A 179 13.41 5.43 -8.57
C LEU A 179 13.43 4.32 -7.51
N HIS A 180 12.31 4.08 -6.82
CA HIS A 180 12.21 2.99 -5.85
C HIS A 180 12.39 1.60 -6.51
N ALA A 181 11.90 1.40 -7.73
CA ALA A 181 12.12 0.16 -8.47
C ALA A 181 13.60 -0.07 -8.79
N MET A 182 14.28 0.97 -9.28
CA MET A 182 15.71 0.91 -9.65
C MET A 182 16.63 0.76 -8.44
N THR A 183 16.24 1.25 -7.27
CA THR A 183 16.94 1.04 -6.00
C THR A 183 16.41 -0.18 -5.22
N SER A 184 15.69 -1.11 -5.86
CA SER A 184 15.10 -2.26 -5.18
C SER A 184 16.15 -3.25 -4.69
N HIS A 185 15.97 -3.72 -3.46
CA HIS A 185 16.81 -4.69 -2.78
C HIS A 185 15.94 -5.64 -1.94
N PRO A 186 16.36 -6.90 -1.69
CA PRO A 186 15.55 -7.86 -0.90
C PRO A 186 15.30 -7.43 0.55
N LEU A 187 16.23 -6.64 1.11
CA LEU A 187 16.08 -6.06 2.44
C LEU A 187 15.30 -4.73 2.34
N PRO A 188 14.38 -4.47 3.29
CA PRO A 188 13.67 -3.19 3.34
C PRO A 188 14.65 -2.05 3.63
N ASP A 189 14.35 -0.87 3.10
CA ASP A 189 15.11 0.32 3.47
C ASP A 189 14.76 0.79 4.89
N GLN A 190 15.69 1.51 5.51
CA GLN A 190 15.58 1.90 6.92
C GLN A 190 14.50 2.94 7.17
N TYR A 191 14.21 3.77 6.15
CA TYR A 191 13.29 4.88 6.30
C TYR A 191 11.84 4.45 6.18
N THR A 192 11.46 3.80 5.08
CA THR A 192 10.07 3.38 4.81
C THR A 192 9.71 2.06 5.48
N GLY A 193 10.71 1.25 5.83
CA GLY A 193 10.50 -0.12 6.31
C GLY A 193 9.96 -1.05 5.22
N MET A 194 10.01 -0.64 3.95
CA MET A 194 9.57 -1.38 2.77
C MET A 194 10.75 -1.60 1.81
N THR A 195 10.65 -2.61 0.95
CA THR A 195 11.60 -2.74 -0.17
C THR A 195 11.28 -1.72 -1.26
N GLY A 196 12.27 -1.37 -2.07
CA GLY A 196 12.06 -0.51 -3.24
C GLY A 196 10.95 -1.03 -4.17
N MET A 197 10.90 -2.34 -4.40
CA MET A 197 9.82 -2.98 -5.15
C MET A 197 8.44 -2.78 -4.51
N GLU A 198 8.28 -3.11 -3.23
CA GLU A 198 7.01 -2.95 -2.50
C GLU A 198 6.53 -1.50 -2.55
N ARG A 199 7.44 -0.55 -2.32
CA ARG A 199 7.11 0.87 -2.33
C ARG A 199 6.75 1.36 -3.74
N SER A 200 7.47 0.90 -4.77
CA SER A 200 7.14 1.18 -6.16
C SER A 200 5.74 0.69 -6.53
N PHE A 201 5.38 -0.53 -6.14
CA PHE A 201 4.05 -1.09 -6.40
C PHE A 201 2.94 -0.36 -5.66
N GLN A 202 3.20 0.09 -4.45
CA GLN A 202 2.28 0.92 -3.69
C GLN A 202 2.03 2.24 -4.42
N LEU A 203 3.08 2.91 -4.92
CA LEU A 203 2.98 4.15 -5.67
C LEU A 203 2.24 3.96 -7.01
N LEU A 204 2.53 2.90 -7.77
CA LEU A 204 1.85 2.61 -9.04
C LEU A 204 0.35 2.31 -8.86
N ASN A 205 -0.03 1.69 -7.74
CA ASN A 205 -1.44 1.44 -7.43
C ASN A 205 -2.15 2.63 -6.76
N SER A 206 -1.40 3.65 -6.31
CA SER A 206 -1.97 4.84 -5.68
C SER A 206 -2.73 5.72 -6.68
N ALA A 207 -3.79 6.37 -6.22
CA ALA A 207 -4.55 7.36 -6.97
C ALA A 207 -3.66 8.51 -7.49
N GLY A 208 -2.55 8.81 -6.79
CA GLY A 208 -1.53 9.77 -7.21
C GLY A 208 -0.89 9.47 -8.56
N SER A 209 -0.73 8.20 -8.95
CA SER A 209 -0.15 7.80 -10.25
C SER A 209 -1.16 7.76 -11.40
N TRP A 210 -2.46 7.68 -11.11
CA TRP A 210 -3.51 7.55 -12.12
C TRP A 210 -3.73 8.88 -12.86
N SER A 211 -4.00 8.78 -14.17
CA SER A 211 -4.42 9.91 -14.98
C SER A 211 -5.59 9.51 -15.86
N ASP A 212 -6.62 10.33 -15.85
CA ASP A 212 -7.76 10.19 -16.75
C ASP A 212 -7.58 11.00 -18.03
N GLN A 213 -6.56 11.85 -18.06
CA GLN A 213 -6.07 12.46 -19.30
C GLN A 213 -5.00 11.54 -19.88
N PRO A 214 -4.87 11.45 -21.21
CA PRO A 214 -3.73 10.80 -21.84
C PRO A 214 -2.43 11.30 -21.22
N TYR A 215 -1.55 10.37 -20.83
CA TYR A 215 -0.27 10.73 -20.23
C TYR A 215 0.55 11.58 -21.19
N ASP A 216 1.27 12.56 -20.65
CA ASP A 216 2.22 13.36 -21.40
C ASP A 216 3.45 12.53 -21.82
N PRO A 217 4.24 12.97 -22.81
CA PRO A 217 5.39 12.21 -23.30
C PRO A 217 6.43 11.84 -22.24
N ILE A 218 6.59 12.66 -21.19
CA ILE A 218 7.52 12.40 -20.09
C ILE A 218 7.00 11.24 -19.25
N SER A 219 5.72 11.25 -18.88
CA SER A 219 5.07 10.14 -18.17
C SER A 219 5.13 8.83 -18.96
N LEU A 220 4.93 8.88 -20.28
CA LEU A 220 4.99 7.68 -21.11
C LEU A 220 6.42 7.11 -21.22
N ASN A 221 7.44 7.97 -21.27
CA ASN A 221 8.84 7.53 -21.20
C ASN A 221 9.14 6.85 -19.85
N ILE A 222 8.63 7.41 -18.73
CA ILE A 222 8.79 6.79 -17.41
C ILE A 222 8.06 5.44 -17.35
N LEU A 223 6.81 5.35 -17.84
CA LEU A 223 6.06 4.09 -17.90
C LEU A 223 6.77 3.04 -18.75
N SER A 224 7.41 3.44 -19.86
CA SER A 224 8.24 2.54 -20.68
C SER A 224 9.44 2.00 -19.91
N GLN A 225 10.16 2.86 -19.18
CA GLN A 225 11.27 2.43 -18.32
C GLN A 225 10.78 1.45 -17.25
N ILE A 226 9.66 1.75 -16.58
CA ILE A 226 9.07 0.86 -15.57
C ILE A 226 8.67 -0.49 -16.20
N ALA A 227 7.98 -0.49 -17.34
CA ALA A 227 7.56 -1.71 -18.02
C ALA A 227 8.76 -2.59 -18.42
N SER A 228 9.86 -1.96 -18.86
CA SER A 228 11.09 -2.67 -19.26
C SER A 228 11.81 -3.39 -18.11
N LEU A 229 11.48 -3.06 -16.84
CA LEU A 229 11.99 -3.79 -15.68
C LEU A 229 11.41 -5.19 -15.57
N SER A 230 10.25 -5.47 -16.17
CA SER A 230 9.74 -6.84 -16.19
C SER A 230 10.57 -7.71 -17.13
N PRO A 231 10.85 -8.97 -16.74
CA PRO A 231 11.49 -9.91 -17.65
C PRO A 231 10.56 -10.19 -18.85
N LYS A 232 11.15 -10.42 -20.02
CA LYS A 232 10.40 -10.81 -21.22
C LYS A 232 10.01 -12.27 -21.09
N VAL A 233 8.74 -12.59 -21.32
CA VAL A 233 8.19 -13.93 -21.04
C VAL A 233 7.37 -14.38 -22.23
N ASN A 234 7.81 -15.46 -22.90
CA ASN A 234 7.15 -16.04 -24.06
C ASN A 234 7.05 -17.55 -23.96
N TYR A 235 6.24 -18.17 -24.82
CA TYR A 235 6.23 -19.62 -24.97
C TYR A 235 7.34 -20.08 -25.92
N TYR A 236 7.87 -21.28 -25.70
CA TYR A 236 8.82 -21.94 -26.58
C TYR A 236 8.32 -23.32 -27.02
N PRO A 237 8.26 -23.59 -28.34
CA PRO A 237 8.27 -22.61 -29.43
C PRO A 237 7.03 -21.70 -29.39
N GLU A 238 7.07 -20.50 -30.00
CA GLU A 238 6.05 -19.44 -29.83
C GLU A 238 4.60 -19.88 -30.11
N HIS A 239 4.43 -20.85 -31.01
CA HIS A 239 3.14 -21.39 -31.43
C HIS A 239 2.62 -22.52 -30.52
N GLN A 240 3.35 -22.91 -29.46
CA GLN A 240 3.01 -24.01 -28.57
C GLN A 240 3.11 -23.60 -27.10
N THR A 241 2.09 -23.89 -26.29
CA THR A 241 2.07 -23.59 -24.85
C THR A 241 2.80 -24.62 -23.99
N CYS A 242 3.80 -25.32 -24.55
CA CYS A 242 4.44 -26.48 -23.93
C CYS A 242 5.55 -26.11 -22.94
N MET A 243 6.24 -25.00 -23.17
CA MET A 243 7.36 -24.53 -22.34
C MET A 243 7.35 -23.00 -22.25
N VAL A 244 7.67 -22.45 -21.07
CA VAL A 244 7.82 -21.01 -20.86
C VAL A 244 9.29 -20.63 -20.93
N LYS A 245 9.62 -19.65 -21.77
CA LYS A 245 10.92 -19.00 -21.87
C LYS A 245 10.87 -17.65 -21.17
N ILE A 246 11.77 -17.44 -20.21
CA ILE A 246 11.91 -16.17 -19.47
C ILE A 246 13.28 -15.59 -19.77
N ASP A 247 13.29 -14.45 -20.46
CA ASP A 247 14.49 -13.69 -20.75
C ASP A 247 14.64 -12.58 -19.68
N TRP A 248 15.37 -12.92 -18.62
CA TRP A 248 15.63 -12.03 -17.48
C TRP A 248 16.56 -10.85 -17.81
N ASN A 249 17.27 -10.92 -18.93
CA ASN A 249 18.39 -10.03 -19.21
C ASN A 249 18.24 -9.30 -20.55
N THR A 250 17.93 -8.01 -20.49
CA THR A 250 18.13 -7.09 -21.63
C THR A 250 19.04 -5.90 -21.30
N GLN A 251 19.39 -5.65 -20.03
CA GLN A 251 20.10 -4.43 -19.59
C GLN A 251 21.11 -4.62 -18.42
N ASN A 252 21.60 -5.83 -18.12
CA ASN A 252 22.53 -6.09 -16.99
C ASN A 252 22.00 -5.61 -15.62
N LEU A 253 20.69 -5.72 -15.37
CA LEU A 253 20.09 -5.31 -14.09
C LEU A 253 20.35 -6.36 -12.99
N PRO A 254 20.56 -5.96 -11.71
CA PRO A 254 20.55 -6.85 -10.55
C PRO A 254 19.26 -7.67 -10.44
N TYR A 255 19.34 -8.90 -9.94
CA TYR A 255 18.18 -9.79 -9.77
C TYR A 255 17.06 -9.27 -8.85
N SER A 256 17.34 -8.28 -8.00
CA SER A 256 16.36 -7.68 -7.08
C SER A 256 15.45 -6.63 -7.73
N ILE A 257 15.75 -6.20 -8.95
CA ILE A 257 14.97 -5.19 -9.68
C ILE A 257 13.88 -5.85 -10.54
N PRO A 258 14.17 -6.86 -11.40
CA PRO A 258 13.15 -7.40 -12.28
C PRO A 258 12.00 -8.06 -11.53
N HIS A 259 10.76 -7.67 -11.88
CA HIS A 259 9.55 -8.30 -11.35
C HIS A 259 8.46 -8.35 -12.42
N PHE A 260 7.71 -9.44 -12.49
CA PHE A 260 6.65 -9.67 -13.50
C PHE A 260 5.49 -8.66 -13.44
N GLY A 261 5.37 -7.95 -12.31
CA GLY A 261 4.28 -7.01 -12.04
C GLY A 261 4.46 -5.61 -12.65
N TYR A 262 5.68 -5.17 -12.97
CA TYR A 262 5.91 -3.81 -13.45
C TYR A 262 5.22 -3.55 -14.79
N TYR A 263 5.37 -4.46 -15.76
CA TYR A 263 4.70 -4.39 -17.05
C TYR A 263 3.18 -4.35 -16.90
N LEU A 264 2.61 -5.24 -16.06
CA LEU A 264 1.17 -5.32 -15.84
C LEU A 264 0.61 -4.03 -15.25
N LEU A 265 1.30 -3.44 -14.27
CA LEU A 265 0.88 -2.19 -13.64
C LEU A 265 1.04 -0.98 -14.58
N ALA A 266 2.17 -0.89 -15.28
CA ALA A 266 2.42 0.19 -16.24
C ALA A 266 1.41 0.15 -17.41
N LYS A 267 1.13 -1.06 -17.94
CA LYS A 267 0.13 -1.28 -18.97
C LYS A 267 -1.27 -0.91 -18.48
N LYS A 268 -1.65 -1.32 -17.26
CA LYS A 268 -2.94 -0.97 -16.65
C LYS A 268 -3.15 0.54 -16.55
N LEU A 269 -2.13 1.28 -16.11
CA LEU A 269 -2.19 2.75 -16.04
C LEU A 269 -2.33 3.37 -17.44
N TYR A 270 -1.52 2.91 -18.39
CA TYR A 270 -1.58 3.38 -19.78
C TYR A 270 -2.95 3.12 -20.43
N GLU A 271 -3.45 1.87 -20.38
CA GLU A 271 -4.75 1.49 -20.93
C GLU A 271 -5.88 2.31 -20.29
N ALA A 272 -5.84 2.51 -18.96
CA ALA A 272 -6.82 3.36 -18.29
C ALA A 272 -6.80 4.78 -18.84
N SER A 273 -5.63 5.38 -19.08
CA SER A 273 -5.52 6.74 -19.63
C SER A 273 -5.99 6.84 -21.09
N GLU A 274 -5.67 5.84 -21.93
CA GLU A 274 -6.05 5.83 -23.34
C GLU A 274 -7.55 5.56 -23.53
N GLN A 275 -8.19 4.78 -22.64
CA GLN A 275 -9.64 4.60 -22.64
C GLN A 275 -10.41 5.93 -22.58
N TRP A 276 -9.83 6.97 -21.97
CA TRP A 276 -10.45 8.29 -21.83
C TRP A 276 -10.07 9.30 -22.89
N LYS A 277 -9.26 8.90 -23.87
CA LYS A 277 -8.73 9.81 -24.91
C LYS A 277 -9.83 10.53 -25.68
N PHE A 278 -10.98 9.89 -25.92
CA PHE A 278 -12.11 10.49 -26.63
C PHE A 278 -12.68 11.75 -25.92
N MET A 279 -12.48 11.88 -24.61
CA MET A 279 -12.88 13.06 -23.83
C MET A 279 -11.93 14.26 -24.01
N TYR A 280 -10.77 14.08 -24.65
CA TYR A 280 -9.76 15.12 -24.79
C TYR A 280 -9.48 15.41 -26.28
N SER A 281 -9.32 16.69 -26.63
CA SER A 281 -9.12 17.14 -28.01
C SER A 281 -7.67 16.98 -28.51
N THR A 282 -6.90 16.03 -27.97
CA THR A 282 -5.46 15.96 -28.22
C THR A 282 -5.18 15.32 -29.59
N ASN A 283 -4.85 16.19 -30.56
CA ASN A 283 -4.31 15.83 -31.89
C ASN A 283 -2.93 15.16 -31.86
N THR A 284 -2.36 14.89 -30.68
CA THR A 284 -1.02 14.28 -30.54
C THR A 284 -1.11 12.77 -30.52
N SER A 285 -1.36 12.17 -31.69
CA SER A 285 -0.98 10.79 -32.01
C SER A 285 0.52 10.70 -32.32
N HIS A 286 1.37 11.19 -31.42
CA HIS A 286 2.82 11.08 -31.61
C HIS A 286 3.35 9.83 -30.88
N GLY A 287 3.52 8.75 -31.65
CA GLY A 287 4.57 7.75 -31.47
C GLY A 287 4.34 6.55 -30.55
N ILE A 288 3.28 6.54 -29.72
CA ILE A 288 3.18 5.58 -28.60
C ILE A 288 2.15 4.46 -28.81
N GLN A 289 1.55 4.39 -29.99
CA GLN A 289 0.74 3.26 -30.48
C GLN A 289 1.53 1.93 -30.61
N LYS A 290 2.70 1.77 -29.99
CA LYS A 290 3.53 0.55 -30.03
C LYS A 290 4.16 0.17 -28.68
N LEU A 291 3.84 0.87 -27.58
CA LEU A 291 4.59 0.72 -26.31
C LEU A 291 4.31 -0.63 -25.63
N PHE A 292 3.08 -1.15 -25.75
CA PHE A 292 2.65 -2.44 -25.18
C PHE A 292 2.14 -3.44 -26.24
N GLU A 293 2.42 -3.22 -27.53
CA GLU A 293 2.00 -4.11 -28.62
C GLU A 293 3.03 -5.21 -28.94
N SER A 294 4.20 -5.17 -28.29
CA SER A 294 5.25 -6.16 -28.51
C SER A 294 4.81 -7.56 -28.07
N GLN A 295 4.99 -8.57 -28.91
CA GLN A 295 4.81 -9.99 -28.57
C GLN A 295 5.89 -10.53 -27.60
N GLU A 296 6.77 -9.67 -27.09
CA GLU A 296 7.84 -10.03 -26.15
C GLU A 296 7.35 -10.29 -24.72
N TYR A 297 6.13 -9.84 -24.40
CA TYR A 297 5.52 -9.93 -23.08
C TYR A 297 4.19 -10.69 -23.16
N ASN A 298 4.22 -12.01 -22.94
CA ASN A 298 3.00 -12.80 -22.87
C ASN A 298 2.25 -12.52 -21.55
N GLU A 299 1.22 -11.68 -21.61
CA GLU A 299 0.44 -11.24 -20.46
C GLU A 299 -0.18 -12.38 -19.65
N LYS A 300 -0.68 -13.43 -20.30
CA LYS A 300 -1.28 -14.57 -19.58
C LYS A 300 -0.25 -15.27 -18.71
N VAL A 301 0.96 -15.45 -19.24
CA VAL A 301 2.07 -16.06 -18.49
C VAL A 301 2.61 -15.11 -17.45
N LEU A 302 2.75 -13.81 -17.75
CA LEU A 302 3.16 -12.80 -16.77
C LEU A 302 2.19 -12.71 -15.60
N ILE A 303 0.88 -12.69 -15.86
CA ILE A 303 -0.16 -12.73 -14.84
C ILE A 303 -0.01 -14.00 -14.01
N LYS A 304 0.11 -15.17 -14.66
CA LYS A 304 0.32 -16.43 -13.95
C LYS A 304 1.57 -16.40 -13.08
N LEU A 305 2.72 -15.95 -13.60
CA LEU A 305 3.98 -15.86 -12.84
C LEU A 305 3.94 -14.80 -11.74
N TYR A 306 3.25 -13.68 -11.98
CA TYR A 306 3.02 -12.64 -10.99
C TYR A 306 2.20 -13.19 -9.82
N TRP A 307 1.14 -13.95 -10.10
CA TRP A 307 0.33 -14.60 -9.08
C TRP A 307 1.05 -15.79 -8.46
N ASP A 308 1.69 -16.69 -9.20
CA ASP A 308 2.50 -17.79 -8.64
C ASP A 308 3.61 -17.26 -7.71
N TYR A 309 4.24 -16.12 -8.05
CA TYR A 309 5.21 -15.43 -7.20
C TYR A 309 4.53 -14.79 -5.98
N ARG A 310 3.39 -14.13 -6.16
CA ARG A 310 2.64 -13.49 -5.07
C ARG A 310 2.00 -14.51 -4.13
N ASP A 311 1.50 -15.63 -4.63
CA ASP A 311 0.88 -16.74 -3.91
C ASP A 311 1.92 -17.55 -3.14
N SER A 312 3.19 -17.53 -3.56
CA SER A 312 4.32 -18.02 -2.75
C SER A 312 4.59 -17.18 -1.48
N LEU A 313 4.06 -15.95 -1.42
CA LEU A 313 4.24 -14.99 -0.34
C LEU A 313 2.93 -14.50 0.33
N TRP A 314 1.76 -14.69 -0.30
CA TRP A 314 0.49 -14.01 0.03
C TRP A 314 -0.78 -14.76 -0.48
N GLU A 315 -1.05 -15.99 -0.05
CA GLU A 315 -2.38 -16.58 -0.27
C GLU A 315 -3.41 -15.99 0.73
N SER A 316 -3.98 -14.81 0.41
CA SER A 316 -5.34 -14.37 0.81
C SER A 316 -5.61 -12.91 0.40
N SER A 317 -5.86 -12.66 -0.90
CA SER A 317 -6.70 -11.53 -1.34
C SER A 317 -7.19 -11.75 -2.77
N THR A 318 -8.14 -12.66 -2.94
CA THR A 318 -9.01 -12.64 -4.11
C THR A 318 -9.93 -11.42 -4.01
N LEU A 319 -9.47 -10.28 -4.54
CA LEU A 319 -10.40 -9.33 -5.14
C LEU A 319 -10.85 -9.96 -6.45
N SER A 320 -12.04 -10.52 -6.42
CA SER A 320 -12.80 -10.89 -7.59
C SER A 320 -12.93 -9.71 -8.54
N THR A 321 -12.02 -9.59 -9.50
CA THR A 321 -12.43 -9.11 -10.82
C THR A 321 -13.24 -10.23 -11.45
N THR A 322 -14.55 -10.18 -11.22
CA THR A 322 -15.52 -11.01 -11.90
C THR A 322 -15.36 -10.86 -13.41
N TYR A 323 -14.77 -11.87 -14.04
CA TYR A 323 -15.26 -12.41 -15.31
C TYR A 323 -15.09 -13.93 -15.31
N ASN A 324 -16.23 -14.58 -15.55
CA ASN A 324 -16.51 -16.00 -15.79
C ASN A 324 -16.62 -16.93 -14.55
N ASN A 325 -17.87 -17.14 -14.13
CA ASN A 325 -18.34 -18.30 -13.35
C ASN A 325 -17.87 -19.62 -13.98
N PRO A 326 -17.62 -20.66 -13.16
CA PRO A 326 -18.65 -21.70 -13.09
C PRO A 326 -18.93 -22.23 -11.68
N LEU A 327 -20.23 -22.38 -11.39
CA LEU A 327 -20.86 -23.39 -10.52
C LEU A 327 -20.68 -23.25 -8.99
N ARG A 328 -21.71 -22.65 -8.38
CA ARG A 328 -22.15 -22.89 -7.00
C ARG A 328 -22.33 -24.40 -6.76
N LEU A 329 -21.65 -24.93 -5.75
CA LEU A 329 -21.77 -26.34 -5.33
C LEU A 329 -22.10 -26.42 -3.82
N ALA A 330 -23.11 -25.66 -3.40
CA ALA A 330 -23.58 -25.62 -2.02
C ALA A 330 -24.79 -26.53 -1.72
N ASP A 331 -25.48 -27.08 -2.73
CA ASP A 331 -26.82 -27.67 -2.49
C ASP A 331 -26.93 -29.22 -2.59
N TYR A 332 -25.84 -30.00 -2.55
CA TYR A 332 -25.93 -31.46 -2.74
C TYR A 332 -25.08 -32.36 -1.81
N LEU A 333 -24.70 -31.92 -0.60
CA LEU A 333 -23.79 -32.69 0.27
C LEU A 333 -24.40 -33.37 1.50
N TYR A 334 -25.73 -33.53 1.58
CA TYR A 334 -26.37 -34.19 2.74
C TYR A 334 -27.42 -35.24 2.35
N SER A 335 -27.00 -36.38 1.78
CA SER A 335 -27.92 -37.51 1.56
C SER A 335 -27.42 -38.89 1.98
N ASN A 336 -26.16 -39.06 2.41
CA ASN A 336 -25.65 -40.41 2.72
C ASN A 336 -25.02 -40.44 4.12
N GLU A 337 -25.77 -41.01 5.07
CA GLU A 337 -25.39 -41.32 6.44
C GLU A 337 -24.35 -42.45 6.49
N ASP A 338 -23.05 -42.16 6.31
CA ASP A 338 -22.03 -43.21 6.37
C ASP A 338 -20.79 -42.87 7.24
N VAL A 339 -20.76 -43.57 8.38
CA VAL A 339 -19.64 -44.34 8.97
C VAL A 339 -18.87 -43.80 10.19
N TYR A 340 -18.89 -44.68 11.20
CA TYR A 340 -18.28 -44.74 12.52
C TYR A 340 -16.75 -44.62 12.56
N LEU A 341 -16.24 -43.66 13.36
CA LEU A 341 -14.85 -43.60 13.84
C LEU A 341 -14.74 -44.24 15.24
N ARG A 342 -15.00 -45.55 15.36
CA ARG A 342 -14.66 -46.31 16.57
C ARG A 342 -13.51 -47.26 16.21
N ASP A 343 -12.46 -47.23 17.04
CA ASP A 343 -11.29 -48.13 17.04
C ASP A 343 -10.11 -47.77 16.12
N SER A 344 -9.50 -46.60 16.35
CA SER A 344 -8.13 -46.28 15.91
C SER A 344 -7.04 -46.78 16.88
N SER A 345 -7.41 -47.43 17.98
CA SER A 345 -6.52 -47.98 19.02
C SER A 345 -5.83 -49.29 18.62
N LEU A 346 -6.27 -49.95 17.53
CA LEU A 346 -5.74 -51.24 17.06
C LEU A 346 -4.65 -51.14 15.99
N LEU A 347 -4.25 -49.93 15.58
CA LEU A 347 -3.33 -49.72 14.45
C LEU A 347 -1.89 -49.52 14.95
N THR A 348 -1.06 -50.57 14.81
CA THR A 348 0.38 -50.56 15.16
C THR A 348 1.28 -49.86 14.14
N CYS A 349 0.72 -49.39 13.02
CA CYS A 349 1.41 -48.56 12.03
C CYS A 349 0.41 -47.65 11.29
N PHE A 350 0.89 -46.48 10.84
CA PHE A 350 0.10 -45.48 10.12
C PHE A 350 -0.18 -45.98 8.68
N PRO A 351 -1.43 -46.30 8.29
CA PRO A 351 -1.69 -47.01 7.05
C PRO A 351 -1.84 -46.03 5.87
N LEU A 352 -0.70 -45.55 5.35
CA LEU A 352 -0.66 -44.63 4.21
C LEU A 352 -1.40 -45.16 2.96
N SER A 353 -1.49 -46.49 2.81
CA SER A 353 -2.18 -47.15 1.70
C SER A 353 -3.71 -47.03 1.78
N ARG A 354 -4.30 -46.87 2.97
CA ARG A 354 -5.75 -46.66 3.17
C ARG A 354 -6.17 -45.20 2.93
N TRP A 355 -5.24 -44.26 3.02
CA TRP A 355 -5.50 -42.84 2.75
C TRP A 355 -5.69 -42.54 1.26
N LEU A 356 -5.32 -43.49 0.40
CA LEU A 356 -5.37 -43.37 -1.06
C LEU A 356 -6.59 -44.09 -1.66
N THR A 357 -7.49 -44.65 -0.85
CA THR A 357 -8.74 -45.27 -1.29
C THR A 357 -9.93 -44.31 -1.14
N ASN A 358 -10.98 -44.50 -1.96
CA ASN A 358 -12.19 -43.67 -1.98
C ASN A 358 -12.98 -43.64 -0.64
N GLU A 359 -12.62 -44.49 0.32
CA GLU A 359 -13.37 -44.72 1.57
C GLU A 359 -13.10 -43.65 2.65
N TYR A 360 -11.97 -42.93 2.60
CA TYR A 360 -11.62 -41.94 3.62
C TYR A 360 -11.69 -40.52 3.05
N GLN A 361 -12.59 -39.70 3.59
CA GLN A 361 -12.61 -38.28 3.25
C GLN A 361 -11.30 -37.63 3.74
N PRO A 362 -10.58 -36.88 2.87
CA PRO A 362 -9.36 -36.17 3.24
C PRO A 362 -9.56 -35.31 4.50
N LYS A 363 -10.79 -34.78 4.63
CA LYS A 363 -11.63 -34.69 5.84
C LYS A 363 -10.95 -34.99 7.19
N ASN A 364 -10.90 -36.30 7.41
CA ASN A 364 -10.64 -36.93 8.68
C ASN A 364 -9.15 -37.20 8.87
N ILE A 365 -8.41 -37.31 7.77
CA ILE A 365 -6.96 -37.49 7.72
C ILE A 365 -6.26 -36.24 8.25
N TRP A 366 -6.69 -35.06 7.81
CA TRP A 366 -6.11 -33.79 8.26
C TRP A 366 -6.33 -33.58 9.77
N ILE A 367 -7.53 -33.88 10.27
CA ILE A 367 -7.87 -33.81 11.70
C ILE A 367 -7.04 -34.81 12.53
N GLY A 368 -6.81 -36.01 11.99
CA GLY A 368 -5.95 -37.02 12.63
C GLY A 368 -4.50 -36.58 12.75
N LEU A 369 -3.91 -36.02 11.68
CA LEU A 369 -2.55 -35.47 11.72
C LEU A 369 -2.41 -34.33 12.72
N PHE A 370 -3.40 -33.43 12.76
CA PHE A 370 -3.40 -32.31 13.69
C PHE A 370 -3.45 -32.75 15.15
N LYS A 371 -4.36 -33.67 15.50
CA LYS A 371 -4.46 -34.24 16.87
C LYS A 371 -3.17 -34.96 17.29
N LEU A 372 -2.51 -35.63 16.36
CA LEU A 372 -1.26 -36.34 16.61
C LEU A 372 -0.11 -35.35 16.89
N ILE A 373 -0.06 -34.21 16.18
CA ILE A 373 0.87 -33.11 16.47
C ILE A 373 0.59 -32.49 17.85
N GLU A 374 -0.67 -32.26 18.21
CA GLU A 374 -1.03 -31.74 19.54
C GLU A 374 -0.61 -32.70 20.65
N GLN A 375 -0.84 -34.00 20.45
CA GLN A 375 -0.48 -35.02 21.43
C GLN A 375 1.04 -35.18 21.59
N LEU A 376 1.79 -35.17 20.48
CA LEU A 376 3.26 -35.17 20.51
C LEU A 376 3.85 -33.95 21.20
N LYS A 377 3.14 -32.82 21.21
CA LYS A 377 3.55 -31.62 21.96
C LYS A 377 3.17 -31.65 23.43
N ALA A 378 2.09 -32.35 23.78
CA ALA A 378 1.61 -32.50 25.15
C ALA A 378 2.43 -33.54 25.94
N GLU A 379 2.95 -34.58 25.28
CA GLU A 379 3.74 -35.64 25.90
C GLU A 379 5.22 -35.25 26.05
N GLN A 380 5.67 -35.06 27.29
CA GLN A 380 7.11 -34.91 27.61
C GLN A 380 7.78 -36.29 27.71
N SER A 381 8.06 -36.92 26.57
CA SER A 381 8.76 -38.20 26.50
C SER A 381 10.19 -38.05 25.95
N PRO A 382 11.16 -38.87 26.38
CA PRO A 382 12.53 -38.82 25.86
C PRO A 382 12.64 -39.18 24.35
N ASN A 383 11.58 -39.73 23.76
CA ASN A 383 11.48 -40.08 22.34
C ASN A 383 10.79 -39.02 21.48
N GLN A 384 10.33 -37.91 22.07
CA GLN A 384 9.56 -36.86 21.40
C GLN A 384 10.27 -36.31 20.16
N GLN A 385 11.59 -36.13 20.23
CA GLN A 385 12.38 -35.60 19.13
C GLN A 385 12.45 -36.56 17.93
N TYR A 386 12.51 -37.87 18.17
CA TYR A 386 12.48 -38.89 17.12
C TYR A 386 11.09 -39.02 16.47
N GLU A 387 10.02 -38.88 17.24
CA GLU A 387 8.64 -38.90 16.72
C GLU A 387 8.31 -37.62 15.92
N ILE A 388 8.85 -36.47 16.33
CA ILE A 388 8.83 -35.22 15.57
C ILE A 388 9.53 -35.42 14.22
N GLU A 389 10.76 -35.93 14.21
CA GLU A 389 11.49 -36.18 12.95
C GLU A 389 10.75 -37.16 12.02
N ARG A 390 10.11 -38.21 12.57
CA ARG A 390 9.28 -39.15 11.80
C ARG A 390 8.07 -38.46 11.16
N LEU A 391 7.37 -37.61 11.92
CA LEU A 391 6.22 -36.89 11.39
C LEU A 391 6.64 -35.84 10.35
N GLU A 392 7.81 -35.21 10.52
CA GLU A 392 8.37 -34.30 9.51
C GLU A 392 8.60 -35.00 8.17
N ILE A 393 9.19 -36.19 8.20
CA ILE A 393 9.45 -37.01 7.00
C ILE A 393 8.12 -37.40 6.33
N LEU A 394 7.10 -37.75 7.11
CA LEU A 394 5.77 -38.08 6.60
C LEU A 394 5.08 -36.85 5.96
N LEU A 395 5.18 -35.68 6.59
CA LEU A 395 4.61 -34.44 6.05
C LEU A 395 5.36 -33.96 4.79
N ASP A 396 6.68 -34.16 4.71
CA ASP A 396 7.47 -33.89 3.50
C ASP A 396 7.10 -34.84 2.35
N PHE A 397 6.84 -36.11 2.66
CA PHE A 397 6.38 -37.09 1.68
C PHE A 397 4.99 -36.74 1.13
N LEU A 398 4.04 -36.36 1.99
CA LEU A 398 2.70 -35.90 1.57
C LEU A 398 2.77 -34.60 0.75
N ARG A 399 3.69 -33.70 1.11
CA ARG A 399 3.99 -32.49 0.33
C ARG A 399 4.54 -32.81 -1.06
N TYR A 400 5.41 -33.80 -1.17
CA TYR A 400 5.94 -34.27 -2.46
C TYR A 400 4.84 -34.84 -3.36
N ILE A 401 3.96 -35.69 -2.82
CA ILE A 401 2.79 -36.22 -3.56
C ILE A 401 1.86 -35.07 -3.98
N SER A 402 1.57 -34.14 -3.07
CA SER A 402 0.68 -33.00 -3.33
C SER A 402 1.20 -32.09 -4.45
N ARG A 403 2.50 -31.78 -4.46
CA ARG A 403 3.16 -31.00 -5.52
C ARG A 403 3.04 -31.62 -6.91
N LYS A 404 3.06 -32.95 -7.01
CA LYS A 404 2.97 -33.66 -8.30
C LYS A 404 1.55 -33.67 -8.89
N HIS A 405 0.53 -33.41 -8.09
CA HIS A 405 -0.88 -33.53 -8.46
C HIS A 405 -1.67 -32.20 -8.46
N ASN A 406 -0.98 -31.06 -8.54
CA ASN A 406 -1.61 -29.72 -8.53
C ASN A 406 -2.54 -29.47 -7.32
N THR A 407 -2.25 -30.07 -6.16
CA THR A 407 -2.92 -29.71 -4.90
C THR A 407 -2.01 -28.82 -4.07
N GLN A 408 -2.59 -27.90 -3.28
CA GLN A 408 -1.85 -26.88 -2.52
C GLN A 408 -0.92 -27.52 -1.47
N PRO A 409 0.42 -27.48 -1.65
CA PRO A 409 1.38 -28.12 -0.73
C PRO A 409 1.56 -27.35 0.60
N PHE A 410 0.91 -26.19 0.72
CA PHE A 410 0.95 -25.30 1.87
C PHE A 410 0.46 -25.96 3.16
N TYR A 411 -0.63 -26.73 3.11
CA TYR A 411 -1.26 -27.30 4.30
C TYR A 411 -0.36 -28.29 5.07
N PHE A 412 0.41 -29.11 4.37
CA PHE A 412 1.37 -30.03 4.99
C PHE A 412 2.61 -29.32 5.51
N GLN A 413 3.05 -28.26 4.83
CA GLN A 413 4.14 -27.41 5.31
C GLN A 413 3.74 -26.61 6.55
N LEU A 414 2.47 -26.23 6.63
CA LEU A 414 1.89 -25.56 7.78
C LEU A 414 1.77 -26.53 8.96
N LEU A 415 1.29 -27.76 8.77
CA LEU A 415 1.36 -28.81 9.80
C LEU A 415 2.81 -29.06 10.28
N LYS A 416 3.79 -29.05 9.36
CA LYS A 416 5.21 -29.17 9.70
C LYS A 416 5.70 -27.97 10.52
N SER A 417 5.23 -26.76 10.20
CA SER A 417 5.55 -25.56 10.98
C SER A 417 4.90 -25.58 12.37
N PHE A 418 3.67 -26.11 12.48
CA PHE A 418 3.02 -26.37 13.74
C PHE A 418 3.82 -27.36 14.56
N LEU A 419 4.27 -28.49 14.00
CA LEU A 419 5.12 -29.44 14.72
C LEU A 419 6.39 -28.77 15.30
N LYS A 420 7.01 -27.83 14.57
CA LYS A 420 8.23 -27.10 14.98
C LYS A 420 8.00 -25.95 15.97
N SER A 421 6.76 -25.51 16.22
CA SER A 421 6.49 -24.38 17.11
C SER A 421 6.47 -24.80 18.59
N SER A 422 7.03 -23.97 19.48
CA SER A 422 6.98 -24.19 20.94
C SER A 422 5.62 -23.90 21.56
N THR A 423 4.74 -23.18 20.84
CA THR A 423 3.41 -22.77 21.30
C THR A 423 2.31 -23.45 20.48
N THR A 424 1.28 -23.94 21.17
CA THR A 424 0.04 -24.51 20.62
C THR A 424 -1.06 -23.45 20.57
N SER A 425 -0.81 -22.30 19.93
CA SER A 425 -1.85 -21.28 19.74
C SER A 425 -2.54 -21.48 18.38
N LEU A 426 -3.78 -21.95 18.44
CA LEU A 426 -4.63 -22.31 17.30
C LEU A 426 -5.00 -21.09 16.41
N ARG A 427 -4.89 -21.26 15.09
CA ARG A 427 -5.56 -20.44 14.07
C ARG A 427 -6.52 -21.30 13.26
N THR A 428 -7.57 -20.69 12.73
CA THR A 428 -8.45 -21.29 11.72
C THR A 428 -7.65 -21.66 10.49
N LEU A 429 -7.61 -22.95 10.18
CA LEU A 429 -7.06 -23.44 8.94
C LEU A 429 -8.21 -23.68 7.97
N PRO A 430 -8.26 -23.00 6.82
CA PRO A 430 -9.21 -23.38 5.80
C PRO A 430 -8.94 -24.84 5.43
N TYR A 431 -10.01 -25.59 5.22
CA TYR A 431 -9.85 -26.95 4.72
C TYR A 431 -9.25 -26.87 3.31
N PRO A 432 -8.19 -27.61 2.96
CA PRO A 432 -7.78 -27.67 1.56
C PRO A 432 -8.96 -28.16 0.73
N GLU A 433 -9.24 -27.51 -0.39
CA GLU A 433 -10.08 -28.10 -1.45
C GLU A 433 -9.31 -29.27 -2.06
N LEU A 434 -9.18 -30.36 -1.31
CA LEU A 434 -8.72 -31.64 -1.84
C LEU A 434 -9.85 -32.14 -2.73
N MET A 435 -9.84 -31.67 -3.98
CA MET A 435 -10.55 -32.29 -5.08
C MET A 435 -10.37 -33.79 -4.92
N ARG A 436 -11.50 -34.51 -4.82
CA ARG A 436 -11.54 -35.98 -4.72
C ARG A 436 -10.39 -36.53 -5.55
N TYR A 437 -9.46 -37.27 -4.94
CA TYR A 437 -8.36 -37.96 -5.63
C TYR A 437 -8.97 -39.00 -6.57
N LYS A 438 -9.60 -38.54 -7.66
CA LYS A 438 -10.48 -39.40 -8.45
C LYS A 438 -9.70 -40.26 -9.41
N ASN A 439 -8.38 -40.10 -9.51
CA ASN A 439 -7.44 -41.05 -10.09
C ASN A 439 -6.01 -40.48 -9.96
N ILE A 440 -5.20 -40.99 -9.02
CA ILE A 440 -3.75 -40.89 -9.15
C ILE A 440 -3.39 -41.78 -10.34
N GLN A 441 -3.16 -41.20 -11.52
CA GLN A 441 -2.88 -41.97 -12.75
C GLN A 441 -1.64 -42.88 -12.63
N GLU A 442 -0.74 -42.61 -11.67
CA GLU A 442 0.43 -43.43 -11.38
C GLU A 442 0.16 -44.61 -10.40
N THR A 443 -1.02 -44.70 -9.78
CA THR A 443 -1.42 -45.85 -8.94
C THR A 443 -2.59 -46.66 -9.50
N SER A 444 -3.12 -46.31 -10.68
CA SER A 444 -4.02 -47.20 -11.39
C SER A 444 -3.25 -48.44 -11.81
N VAL A 445 -3.36 -49.51 -11.03
CA VAL A 445 -3.01 -50.87 -11.47
C VAL A 445 -3.94 -51.19 -12.63
N GLN A 446 -3.54 -50.84 -13.85
CA GLN A 446 -4.17 -51.45 -15.02
C GLN A 446 -3.74 -52.91 -14.98
N SER A 447 -4.67 -53.80 -14.65
CA SER A 447 -4.48 -55.24 -14.70
C SER A 447 -4.27 -55.68 -16.15
N HIS A 448 -3.05 -55.52 -16.64
CA HIS A 448 -2.68 -55.97 -17.98
C HIS A 448 -2.61 -57.51 -17.93
N ARG A 449 -3.70 -58.16 -18.34
CA ARG A 449 -3.70 -59.60 -18.58
C ARG A 449 -2.79 -59.90 -19.76
N ILE A 450 -1.84 -60.81 -19.57
CA ILE A 450 -1.05 -61.37 -20.67
C ILE A 450 -2.00 -62.22 -21.51
N ASN A 451 -2.32 -61.75 -22.71
CA ASN A 451 -3.21 -62.46 -23.63
C ASN A 451 -2.44 -63.62 -24.27
N PHE A 452 -2.65 -64.84 -23.76
CA PHE A 452 -2.14 -66.04 -24.39
C PHE A 452 -2.92 -66.37 -25.67
N PRO A 453 -2.28 -66.91 -26.71
CA PRO A 453 -2.96 -67.38 -27.91
C PRO A 453 -4.06 -68.39 -27.54
N PRO A 454 -5.24 -68.35 -28.18
CA PRO A 454 -6.35 -69.25 -27.83
C PRO A 454 -6.01 -70.74 -28.02
N ARG A 455 -5.01 -71.06 -28.84
CA ARG A 455 -4.52 -72.43 -29.11
C ARG A 455 -3.57 -72.98 -28.04
N LEU A 456 -3.20 -72.19 -27.02
CA LEU A 456 -2.26 -72.60 -25.97
C LEU A 456 -3.02 -73.19 -24.77
N TYR A 457 -2.85 -74.50 -24.55
CA TYR A 457 -3.55 -75.26 -23.50
C TYR A 457 -3.28 -74.68 -22.09
N PRO A 458 -4.27 -74.70 -21.17
CA PRO A 458 -4.15 -74.08 -19.84
C PRO A 458 -2.92 -74.52 -19.03
N LYS A 459 -2.57 -75.82 -19.08
CA LYS A 459 -1.38 -76.36 -18.39
C LYS A 459 -0.06 -75.73 -18.85
N ASN A 460 0.01 -75.32 -20.12
CA ASN A 460 1.22 -74.74 -20.70
C ASN A 460 1.33 -73.23 -20.41
N ARG A 461 0.23 -72.58 -20.02
CA ARG A 461 0.22 -71.14 -19.65
C ARG A 461 0.97 -70.91 -18.34
N GLU A 462 0.88 -71.83 -17.38
CA GLU A 462 1.62 -71.72 -16.12
C GLU A 462 3.15 -71.76 -16.34
N ILE A 463 3.61 -72.64 -17.24
CA ILE A 463 5.03 -72.77 -17.58
C ILE A 463 5.53 -71.48 -18.28
N ALA A 464 4.74 -70.95 -19.23
CA ALA A 464 5.07 -69.69 -19.90
C ALA A 464 5.09 -68.49 -18.93
N LEU A 465 4.16 -68.45 -17.96
CA LEU A 465 4.14 -67.41 -16.92
C LEU A 465 5.36 -67.48 -15.99
N GLN A 466 5.84 -68.69 -15.66
CA GLN A 466 7.06 -68.88 -14.86
C GLN A 466 8.30 -68.39 -15.62
N GLU A 467 8.40 -68.66 -16.92
CA GLU A 467 9.50 -68.17 -17.77
C GLU A 467 9.50 -66.63 -17.82
N ILE A 468 8.35 -66.00 -18.09
CA ILE A 468 8.18 -64.53 -18.09
C ILE A 468 8.57 -63.95 -16.73
N ARG A 469 8.11 -64.55 -15.63
CA ARG A 469 8.42 -64.10 -14.26
C ARG A 469 9.92 -64.19 -13.97
N SER A 470 10.60 -65.25 -14.42
CA SER A 470 12.04 -65.39 -14.25
C SER A 470 12.84 -64.35 -15.04
N CYS A 471 12.39 -64.00 -16.25
CA CYS A 471 13.02 -62.96 -17.08
C CYS A 471 12.86 -61.57 -16.45
N PHE A 472 11.69 -61.27 -15.87
CA PHE A 472 11.46 -60.03 -15.12
C PHE A 472 12.38 -59.91 -13.90
N ILE A 473 12.45 -60.94 -13.06
CA ILE A 473 13.27 -60.94 -11.84
C ILE A 473 14.76 -60.77 -12.16
N ASN A 474 15.23 -61.39 -13.25
CA ASN A 474 16.63 -61.38 -13.64
C ASN A 474 17.01 -60.21 -14.57
N TYR A 475 16.12 -59.24 -14.79
CA TYR A 475 16.34 -58.07 -15.66
C TYR A 475 16.76 -58.43 -17.10
N ARG A 476 16.15 -59.46 -17.70
CA ARG A 476 16.41 -59.87 -19.09
C ARG A 476 15.22 -59.56 -20.00
N GLU A 477 15.49 -59.36 -21.29
CA GLU A 477 14.48 -59.30 -22.35
C GLU A 477 13.76 -60.64 -22.49
N TYR A 478 12.47 -60.62 -22.79
CA TYR A 478 11.70 -61.85 -22.89
C TYR A 478 11.89 -62.49 -24.27
N THR A 479 12.64 -63.59 -24.32
CA THR A 479 12.73 -64.44 -25.50
C THR A 479 11.87 -65.68 -25.27
N ASN A 480 10.79 -65.85 -26.03
CA ASN A 480 9.84 -66.96 -25.89
C ASN A 480 10.49 -68.31 -26.28
N ASN A 481 11.32 -68.87 -25.39
CA ASN A 481 12.13 -70.06 -25.66
C ASN A 481 11.37 -71.34 -25.36
N THR A 482 10.43 -71.32 -24.40
CA THR A 482 9.64 -72.50 -24.04
C THR A 482 8.60 -72.88 -25.11
N PHE A 483 8.00 -71.90 -25.79
CA PHE A 483 6.95 -72.15 -26.78
C PHE A 483 7.08 -71.28 -28.05
N PRO A 484 8.19 -71.39 -28.81
CA PRO A 484 8.48 -70.52 -29.95
C PRO A 484 7.45 -70.60 -31.07
N LYS A 485 6.78 -71.75 -31.25
CA LYS A 485 5.74 -71.97 -32.28
C LYS A 485 4.45 -71.18 -32.06
N TRP A 486 4.17 -70.70 -30.85
CA TRP A 486 2.88 -70.06 -30.52
C TRP A 486 2.96 -68.54 -30.33
N ASN A 487 4.11 -67.94 -30.65
CA ASN A 487 4.35 -66.50 -30.74
C ASN A 487 3.64 -65.67 -29.64
N ILE A 488 4.03 -65.91 -28.39
CA ILE A 488 3.56 -65.14 -27.23
C ILE A 488 4.08 -63.71 -27.41
N ASN A 489 3.17 -62.75 -27.58
CA ASN A 489 3.44 -61.38 -28.06
C ASN A 489 4.55 -60.67 -27.25
N ILE A 490 5.81 -60.82 -27.70
CA ILE A 490 7.02 -60.38 -26.99
C ILE A 490 6.95 -58.87 -26.71
N TYR A 491 6.54 -58.09 -27.71
CA TYR A 491 6.41 -56.63 -27.60
C TYR A 491 5.47 -56.19 -26.46
N GLN A 492 4.34 -56.89 -26.27
CA GLN A 492 3.44 -56.59 -25.15
C GLN A 492 4.03 -56.95 -23.79
N ILE A 493 4.82 -58.03 -23.71
CA ILE A 493 5.49 -58.44 -22.47
C ILE A 493 6.62 -57.48 -22.12
N GLU A 494 7.39 -57.00 -23.08
CA GLU A 494 8.46 -56.02 -22.84
C GLU A 494 7.90 -54.66 -22.42
N ARG A 495 6.83 -54.19 -23.07
CA ARG A 495 6.12 -52.97 -22.63
C ARG A 495 5.53 -53.13 -21.22
N LEU A 496 5.12 -54.35 -20.86
CA LEU A 496 4.73 -54.71 -19.49
C LEU A 496 5.92 -54.63 -18.53
N PHE A 497 7.08 -55.17 -18.91
CA PHE A 497 8.30 -55.07 -18.12
C PHE A 497 8.76 -53.63 -17.92
N GLU A 498 8.68 -52.78 -18.94
CA GLU A 498 8.96 -51.35 -18.84
C GLU A 498 8.02 -50.67 -17.83
N SER A 499 6.72 -50.96 -17.89
CA SER A 499 5.74 -50.42 -16.93
C SER A 499 5.99 -50.91 -15.49
N TRP A 500 6.40 -52.17 -15.33
CA TRP A 500 6.73 -52.77 -14.05
C TRP A 500 8.07 -52.27 -13.49
N ARG A 501 9.06 -52.01 -14.35
CA ARG A 501 10.36 -51.41 -13.99
C ARG A 501 10.24 -49.93 -13.63
N ALA A 502 9.36 -49.18 -14.29
CA ALA A 502 9.01 -47.80 -13.90
C ALA A 502 8.44 -47.75 -12.48
N ASN A 503 7.59 -48.73 -12.11
CA ASN A 503 7.16 -48.95 -10.72
C ASN A 503 8.29 -49.41 -9.79
N GLY A 504 9.31 -50.07 -10.33
CA GLY A 504 10.53 -50.47 -9.63
C GLY A 504 11.36 -49.28 -9.11
N VAL A 505 11.36 -48.13 -9.80
CA VAL A 505 12.02 -46.89 -9.34
C VAL A 505 11.30 -46.31 -8.12
N LEU A 506 9.96 -46.30 -8.13
CA LEU A 506 9.16 -45.93 -6.96
C LEU A 506 9.40 -46.91 -5.80
N ARG A 507 9.51 -48.21 -6.09
CA ARG A 507 9.78 -49.25 -5.08
C ARG A 507 11.20 -49.18 -4.54
N SER A 508 12.20 -48.81 -5.35
CA SER A 508 13.57 -48.58 -4.89
C SER A 508 13.67 -47.31 -4.05
N PHE A 509 12.89 -46.27 -4.38
CA PHE A 509 12.75 -45.07 -3.58
C PHE A 509 12.09 -45.36 -2.22
N LEU A 510 10.98 -46.12 -2.21
CA LEU A 510 10.31 -46.57 -0.99
C LEU A 510 11.20 -47.51 -0.15
N ASN A 511 11.97 -48.41 -0.78
CA ASN A 511 12.94 -49.25 -0.08
C ASN A 511 14.12 -48.44 0.47
N ASN A 512 14.59 -47.39 -0.23
CA ASN A 512 15.63 -46.48 0.31
C ASN A 512 15.12 -45.71 1.53
N ILE A 513 13.87 -45.26 1.52
CA ILE A 513 13.21 -44.65 2.69
C ILE A 513 13.05 -45.69 3.81
N GLN A 514 12.65 -46.92 3.48
CA GLN A 514 12.45 -47.97 4.47
C GLN A 514 13.77 -48.48 5.07
N ASN A 515 14.86 -48.49 4.31
CA ASN A 515 16.21 -48.77 4.79
C ASN A 515 16.71 -47.66 5.74
N HIS A 516 16.36 -46.39 5.47
CA HIS A 516 16.61 -45.29 6.42
C HIS A 516 15.77 -45.45 7.70
N ILE A 517 14.50 -45.86 7.60
CA ILE A 517 13.63 -46.12 8.75
C ILE A 517 14.11 -47.32 9.58
N GLN A 518 14.59 -48.39 8.94
CA GLN A 518 15.11 -49.60 9.62
C GLN A 518 16.47 -49.39 10.28
N SER A 519 17.26 -48.39 9.84
CA SER A 519 18.53 -48.03 10.48
C SER A 519 18.37 -47.34 11.85
N ILE A 520 17.14 -46.96 12.20
CA ILE A 520 16.79 -46.37 13.50
C ILE A 520 16.05 -47.43 14.30
N THR A 521 16.69 -47.99 15.32
CA THR A 521 16.08 -48.99 16.23
C THR A 521 14.74 -48.49 16.76
N ILE A 522 13.66 -49.15 16.34
CA ILE A 522 12.27 -48.78 16.66
C ILE A 522 11.98 -49.15 18.12
N ILE A 523 11.85 -48.15 19.00
CA ILE A 523 11.17 -48.31 20.29
C ILE A 523 9.66 -48.22 20.00
N PRO A 524 8.82 -49.19 20.42
CA PRO A 524 7.38 -49.16 20.19
C PRO A 524 6.72 -48.03 20.98
N LEU A 525 5.76 -47.33 20.34
CA LEU A 525 4.87 -46.37 21.00
C LEU A 525 4.00 -47.12 22.03
N ASN A 526 4.12 -46.76 23.30
CA ASN A 526 3.30 -47.36 24.38
C ASN A 526 1.82 -47.02 24.14
N SER A 527 1.01 -48.08 24.04
CA SER A 527 -0.31 -48.10 23.42
C SER A 527 -1.49 -47.92 24.40
N GLU A 528 -1.42 -46.98 25.34
CA GLU A 528 -2.57 -46.72 26.24
C GLU A 528 -2.81 -45.22 26.43
N VAL A 529 -3.54 -44.63 25.48
CA VAL A 529 -4.14 -43.30 25.65
C VAL A 529 -5.64 -43.52 25.77
N ASN A 530 -6.13 -43.53 27.00
CA ASN A 530 -7.55 -43.68 27.31
C ASN A 530 -8.31 -42.41 26.92
N VAL A 531 -8.89 -42.39 25.73
CA VAL A 531 -9.81 -41.32 25.31
C VAL A 531 -11.23 -41.75 25.67
N ASN A 532 -11.85 -41.06 26.64
CA ASN A 532 -13.24 -41.30 27.03
C ASN A 532 -14.16 -40.48 26.10
N PRO A 533 -14.90 -41.08 25.16
CA PRO A 533 -15.66 -40.33 24.16
C PRO A 533 -17.08 -40.07 24.69
N GLN A 534 -17.30 -38.92 25.33
CA GLN A 534 -18.68 -38.47 25.56
C GLN A 534 -19.38 -38.20 24.22
N SER A 535 -20.62 -38.67 24.13
CA SER A 535 -21.46 -38.74 22.93
C SER A 535 -21.65 -37.38 22.24
N PHE A 536 -21.09 -37.25 21.04
CA PHE A 536 -21.26 -36.09 20.15
C PHE A 536 -22.63 -36.14 19.46
N ALA A 537 -23.47 -35.12 19.70
CA ALA A 537 -24.68 -34.84 18.92
C ALA A 537 -24.41 -33.73 17.91
N ILE A 538 -24.91 -33.88 16.68
CA ILE A 538 -24.59 -33.03 15.51
C ILE A 538 -25.01 -31.55 15.69
N GLU A 539 -26.05 -31.26 16.47
CA GLU A 539 -26.46 -29.87 16.77
C GLU A 539 -25.43 -29.10 17.61
N SER A 540 -24.53 -29.80 18.31
CA SER A 540 -23.40 -29.16 19.01
C SER A 540 -22.25 -28.73 18.07
N PHE A 541 -22.26 -29.16 16.80
CA PHE A 541 -21.14 -28.99 15.85
C PHE A 541 -21.03 -27.56 15.28
N GLN A 542 -22.15 -26.87 15.04
CA GLN A 542 -22.13 -25.44 14.69
C GLN A 542 -21.67 -24.58 15.88
N ASN A 543 -22.02 -24.99 17.10
CA ASN A 543 -21.69 -24.25 18.32
C ASN A 543 -20.28 -24.55 18.87
N HIS A 544 -19.63 -25.66 18.49
CA HIS A 544 -18.29 -26.05 19.00
C HIS A 544 -17.12 -25.74 18.06
N TYR A 545 -17.37 -25.28 16.82
CA TYR A 545 -16.30 -24.84 15.92
C TYR A 545 -16.55 -23.45 15.31
N GLU A 546 -17.39 -22.63 15.93
CA GLU A 546 -17.05 -21.21 16.03
C GLU A 546 -15.90 -21.10 17.02
N ILE A 547 -14.66 -21.05 16.50
CA ILE A 547 -13.50 -20.71 17.31
C ILE A 547 -13.68 -19.26 17.74
N ARG A 548 -14.28 -19.05 18.91
CA ARG A 548 -14.26 -17.77 19.59
C ARG A 548 -12.82 -17.49 19.96
N ILE A 549 -12.24 -16.48 19.31
CA ILE A 549 -10.99 -15.87 19.75
C ILE A 549 -11.30 -15.33 21.14
N ASN A 550 -10.77 -15.95 22.19
CA ASN A 550 -10.54 -15.21 23.42
C ASN A 550 -9.46 -14.19 23.09
N SER A 551 -9.88 -13.00 22.66
CA SER A 551 -9.08 -11.78 22.52
C SER A 551 -8.63 -11.26 23.90
N GLN A 552 -8.41 -12.15 24.87
CA GLN A 552 -8.29 -11.77 26.28
C GLN A 552 -6.85 -11.63 26.75
N ASN A 553 -5.87 -12.08 25.97
CA ASN A 553 -4.47 -11.84 26.30
C ASN A 553 -3.82 -10.84 25.31
N ASN A 554 -4.53 -9.75 25.00
CA ASN A 554 -3.86 -8.54 24.53
C ASN A 554 -3.05 -7.98 25.70
N PHE A 555 -1.78 -8.38 25.82
CA PHE A 555 -0.81 -7.67 26.66
C PHE A 555 -0.49 -6.35 25.96
N ILE A 556 -1.45 -5.43 25.97
CA ILE A 556 -1.26 -4.01 25.66
C ILE A 556 -1.26 -3.30 27.01
N ASP A 557 -0.29 -2.42 27.24
CA ASP A 557 -0.29 -1.56 28.41
C ASP A 557 -1.63 -0.80 28.54
N GLN A 558 -2.37 -1.10 29.61
CA GLN A 558 -3.70 -0.54 29.85
C GLN A 558 -3.66 0.98 29.99
N LYS A 559 -2.59 1.56 30.55
CA LYS A 559 -2.47 3.02 30.70
C LYS A 559 -2.34 3.71 29.34
N LEU A 560 -1.50 3.17 28.45
CA LEU A 560 -1.35 3.68 27.10
C LEU A 560 -2.64 3.53 26.29
N LEU A 561 -3.34 2.40 26.46
CA LEU A 561 -4.61 2.16 25.79
C LEU A 561 -5.71 3.11 26.27
N GLU A 562 -5.82 3.37 27.58
CA GLU A 562 -6.78 4.33 28.14
C GLU A 562 -6.49 5.75 27.63
N TYR A 563 -5.22 6.14 27.59
CA TYR A 563 -4.82 7.42 27.01
C TYR A 563 -5.19 7.54 25.52
N ALA A 564 -4.94 6.48 24.74
CA ALA A 564 -5.34 6.44 23.34
C ALA A 564 -6.86 6.52 23.17
N LYS A 565 -7.63 5.83 24.03
CA LYS A 565 -9.11 5.90 24.05
C LYS A 565 -9.61 7.31 24.30
N GLN A 566 -9.04 8.00 25.30
CA GLN A 566 -9.42 9.39 25.62
C GLN A 566 -9.23 10.35 24.45
N LYS A 567 -8.19 10.13 23.63
CA LYS A 567 -7.87 10.99 22.49
C LYS A 567 -8.60 10.63 21.21
N PHE A 568 -8.75 9.34 20.93
CA PHE A 568 -9.27 8.87 19.65
C PHE A 568 -10.80 8.70 19.64
N LEU A 569 -11.38 8.22 20.75
CA LEU A 569 -12.81 7.90 20.84
C LEU A 569 -13.68 9.05 21.37
N HIS A 570 -13.06 10.10 21.92
CA HIS A 570 -13.76 11.22 22.52
C HIS A 570 -13.25 12.55 21.97
N PRO A 571 -14.08 13.60 21.95
CA PRO A 571 -13.60 14.94 21.67
C PRO A 571 -12.73 15.38 22.86
N HIS A 572 -11.43 15.46 22.63
CA HIS A 572 -10.46 15.85 23.64
C HIS A 572 -10.16 17.33 23.46
N PHE A 573 -10.24 18.12 24.53
CA PHE A 573 -10.04 19.57 24.46
C PHE A 573 -8.79 20.03 25.21
N ASP A 574 -8.14 19.11 25.94
CA ASP A 574 -7.03 19.43 26.83
C ASP A 574 -5.67 19.10 26.18
N TYR A 575 -5.48 19.52 24.92
CA TYR A 575 -4.21 19.34 24.21
C TYR A 575 -3.07 20.26 24.72
N PHE A 576 -3.37 21.09 25.74
CA PHE A 576 -2.46 21.92 26.54
C PHE A 576 -1.47 22.80 25.77
N ILE A 577 -1.93 24.02 25.45
CA ILE A 577 -1.18 25.28 25.64
C ILE A 577 -2.23 26.35 26.01
N LYS A 578 -2.68 26.36 27.27
CA LYS A 578 -3.59 27.41 27.74
C LYS A 578 -2.78 28.69 28.00
N PRO A 579 -3.34 29.87 27.72
CA PRO A 579 -2.68 31.11 28.12
C PRO A 579 -2.56 31.16 29.65
N THR A 580 -1.35 31.39 30.15
CA THR A 580 -1.02 31.54 31.58
C THR A 580 -1.74 32.73 32.22
N ILE A 581 -2.03 33.77 31.43
CA ILE A 581 -2.82 34.95 31.85
C ILE A 581 -3.71 35.38 30.68
N SER A 582 -5.00 35.58 30.94
CA SER A 582 -5.94 36.25 30.02
C SER A 582 -6.39 37.56 30.67
N THR A 583 -5.83 38.70 30.25
CA THR A 583 -6.33 40.01 30.69
C THR A 583 -7.37 40.51 29.71
N GLU A 584 -8.57 40.85 30.20
CA GLU A 584 -9.56 41.59 29.41
C GLU A 584 -9.00 42.97 29.10
N ILE A 585 -8.83 43.28 27.81
CA ILE A 585 -8.59 44.65 27.39
C ILE A 585 -9.95 45.34 27.46
N THR A 586 -10.21 46.04 28.56
CA THR A 586 -11.28 47.02 28.59
C THR A 586 -10.88 48.14 27.65
N ASN A 587 -11.47 48.19 26.46
CA ASN A 587 -11.35 49.36 25.60
C ASN A 587 -11.90 50.56 26.38
N GLU A 588 -11.01 51.38 26.95
CA GLU A 588 -11.38 52.54 27.81
C GLU A 588 -12.12 53.66 27.05
N GLN A 589 -12.48 53.46 25.78
CA GLN A 589 -13.32 54.39 25.04
C GLN A 589 -14.33 53.65 24.17
N GLN A 590 -15.56 53.51 24.67
CA GLN A 590 -16.73 53.25 23.84
C GLN A 590 -16.87 54.42 22.84
N LYS A 591 -16.34 54.27 21.63
CA LYS A 591 -16.51 55.27 20.57
C LYS A 591 -17.97 55.27 20.10
N ALA A 592 -18.66 56.41 20.19
CA ALA A 592 -20.02 56.52 19.67
C ALA A 592 -20.08 56.17 18.17
N PHE A 593 -21.17 55.55 17.72
CA PHE A 593 -21.37 55.21 16.31
C PHE A 593 -21.23 56.49 15.44
N PRO A 594 -20.40 56.49 14.37
CA PRO A 594 -20.19 57.66 13.55
C PRO A 594 -21.50 58.08 12.84
N LYS A 595 -21.99 59.29 13.10
CA LYS A 595 -23.29 59.76 12.59
C LYS A 595 -23.30 60.07 11.09
N GLU A 596 -22.12 60.23 10.47
CA GLU A 596 -21.96 60.77 9.10
C GLU A 596 -21.91 59.71 7.99
N ILE A 597 -21.98 58.41 8.31
CA ILE A 597 -21.78 57.33 7.32
C ILE A 597 -22.99 57.15 6.37
N ILE A 598 -24.18 57.65 6.74
CA ILE A 598 -25.44 57.37 6.03
C ILE A 598 -26.06 58.67 5.50
N PRO A 599 -26.61 58.71 4.26
CA PRO A 599 -27.36 59.87 3.76
C PRO A 599 -28.56 60.23 4.65
N SER A 600 -28.98 61.49 4.61
CA SER A 600 -30.03 62.05 5.49
C SER A 600 -31.28 61.17 5.55
N THR A 601 -31.80 60.97 6.76
CA THR A 601 -33.05 60.23 7.04
C THR A 601 -34.31 61.05 6.74
N ASP A 602 -34.15 62.26 6.20
CA ASP A 602 -35.26 63.13 5.84
C ASP A 602 -35.98 62.60 4.59
N PRO A 603 -37.29 62.30 4.67
CA PRO A 603 -38.05 61.73 3.57
C PRO A 603 -38.19 62.68 2.37
N GLN A 604 -37.89 63.96 2.54
CA GLN A 604 -37.84 64.96 1.46
C GLN A 604 -36.53 64.91 0.64
N LEU A 605 -35.43 64.44 1.24
CA LEU A 605 -34.10 64.37 0.61
C LEU A 605 -33.74 62.95 0.18
N ASN A 606 -34.35 61.93 0.79
CA ASN A 606 -34.11 60.53 0.47
C ASN A 606 -35.43 59.73 0.44
N PRO A 607 -35.92 59.30 -0.74
CA PRO A 607 -37.18 58.55 -0.87
C PRO A 607 -37.09 57.11 -0.32
N LEU A 608 -35.91 56.65 0.10
CA LEU A 608 -35.66 55.33 0.71
C LEU A 608 -35.39 55.44 2.22
N SER A 609 -35.95 56.45 2.90
CA SER A 609 -35.72 56.73 4.33
C SER A 609 -35.93 55.52 5.24
N ASP A 610 -36.93 54.70 4.95
CA ASP A 610 -37.27 53.51 5.75
C ASP A 610 -36.20 52.42 5.65
N ILE A 611 -35.62 52.24 4.45
CA ILE A 611 -34.51 51.30 4.22
C ILE A 611 -33.24 51.84 4.90
N ALA A 612 -32.97 53.14 4.79
CA ALA A 612 -31.83 53.77 5.45
C ALA A 612 -31.91 53.65 6.98
N ASN A 613 -33.10 53.81 7.56
CA ASN A 613 -33.35 53.61 9.00
C ASN A 613 -33.12 52.15 9.40
N HIS A 614 -33.65 51.18 8.63
CA HIS A 614 -33.45 49.76 8.91
C HIS A 614 -31.96 49.37 8.91
N PHE A 615 -31.20 49.80 7.90
CA PHE A 615 -29.75 49.54 7.87
C PHE A 615 -28.99 50.25 8.99
N LYS A 616 -29.42 51.47 9.37
CA LYS A 616 -28.82 52.20 10.48
C LYS A 616 -29.01 51.49 11.82
N GLU A 617 -30.21 50.99 12.10
CA GLU A 617 -30.47 50.18 13.30
C GLU A 617 -29.63 48.91 13.31
N TYR A 618 -29.58 48.19 12.19
CA TYR A 618 -28.80 46.95 12.08
C TYR A 618 -27.29 47.19 12.23
N LEU A 619 -26.77 48.29 11.67
CA LEU A 619 -25.37 48.68 11.82
C LEU A 619 -25.04 49.14 13.24
N ILE A 620 -25.95 49.84 13.93
CA ILE A 620 -25.79 50.20 15.34
C ILE A 620 -25.78 48.93 16.21
N GLU A 621 -26.66 47.97 15.93
CA GLU A 621 -26.69 46.69 16.63
C GLU A 621 -25.40 45.88 16.38
N SER A 622 -24.90 45.88 15.14
CA SER A 622 -23.62 45.25 14.78
C SER A 622 -22.42 45.96 15.43
N TRP A 623 -22.44 47.30 15.49
CA TRP A 623 -21.40 48.11 16.13
C TRP A 623 -21.36 47.91 17.64
N THR A 624 -22.52 47.84 18.30
CA THR A 624 -22.59 47.55 19.74
C THR A 624 -22.12 46.12 20.03
N LYS A 625 -22.45 45.14 19.18
CA LYS A 625 -21.88 43.78 19.24
C LYS A 625 -20.36 43.76 19.04
N PHE A 626 -19.82 44.55 18.10
CA PHE A 626 -18.38 44.68 17.87
C PHE A 626 -17.65 45.40 19.02
N GLN A 627 -18.29 46.33 19.71
CA GLN A 627 -17.72 46.93 20.92
C GLN A 627 -17.81 46.01 22.14
N ALA A 628 -18.78 45.09 22.14
CA ALA A 628 -18.94 44.07 23.16
C ALA A 628 -18.03 42.85 22.97
N THR A 629 -17.36 42.69 21.81
CA THR A 629 -16.33 41.65 21.65
C THR A 629 -15.15 41.95 22.55
N LYS A 630 -15.04 41.18 23.62
CA LYS A 630 -13.94 41.24 24.59
C LYS A 630 -12.63 40.85 23.88
N GLU A 631 -11.71 41.80 23.73
CA GLU A 631 -10.34 41.49 23.34
C GLU A 631 -9.58 40.99 24.57
N TYR A 632 -8.96 39.82 24.46
CA TYR A 632 -8.18 39.21 25.53
C TYR A 632 -6.70 39.23 25.13
N GLN A 633 -5.85 39.84 25.96
CA GLN A 633 -4.40 39.64 25.81
C GLN A 633 -4.04 38.32 26.48
N ARG A 634 -3.60 37.35 25.66
CA ARG A 634 -3.26 35.99 26.09
C ARG A 634 -1.74 35.89 26.23
N LYS A 635 -1.24 35.65 27.45
CA LYS A 635 0.17 35.27 27.64
C LYS A 635 0.30 33.76 27.48
N TYR A 636 1.14 33.31 26.57
CA TYR A 636 1.42 31.89 26.35
C TYR A 636 2.63 31.42 27.16
N PRO A 637 2.78 30.10 27.42
CA PRO A 637 3.98 29.51 28.01
C PRO A 637 5.25 29.88 27.24
N ASP A 638 6.39 29.93 27.92
CA ASP A 638 7.67 30.22 27.29
C ASP A 638 8.03 29.15 26.23
N LEU A 639 8.80 29.53 25.21
CA LEU A 639 9.22 28.61 24.13
C LEU A 639 9.93 27.35 24.66
N ASN A 640 10.61 27.44 25.80
CA ASN A 640 11.25 26.30 26.46
C ASN A 640 10.22 25.30 27.02
N GLU A 641 9.11 25.79 27.58
CA GLU A 641 8.03 24.95 28.08
C GLU A 641 7.31 24.27 26.91
N ILE A 642 7.01 25.02 25.83
CA ILE A 642 6.42 24.48 24.60
C ILE A 642 7.31 23.38 23.98
N ASN A 643 8.63 23.58 23.98
CA ASN A 643 9.59 22.56 23.54
C ASN A 643 9.58 21.31 24.43
N ASN A 644 9.45 21.47 25.76
CA ASN A 644 9.35 20.33 26.67
C ASN A 644 8.04 19.57 26.47
N PHE A 645 6.94 20.26 26.19
CA PHE A 645 5.69 19.62 25.80
C PHE A 645 5.86 18.80 24.52
N LEU A 646 6.46 19.37 23.47
CA LEU A 646 6.72 18.64 22.22
C LEU A 646 7.53 17.36 22.47
N LYS A 647 8.59 17.43 23.28
CA LYS A 647 9.41 16.26 23.64
C LYS A 647 8.60 15.17 24.35
N SER A 648 7.79 15.55 25.32
CA SER A 648 6.91 14.62 26.06
C SER A 648 5.93 13.89 25.13
N TYR A 649 5.31 14.62 24.20
CA TYR A 649 4.41 14.03 23.21
C TYR A 649 5.13 13.06 22.26
N CYS A 650 6.33 13.43 21.77
CA CYS A 650 7.15 12.54 20.94
C CYS A 650 7.58 11.27 21.68
N GLU A 651 7.90 11.35 22.97
CA GLU A 651 8.20 10.19 23.80
C GLU A 651 6.96 9.28 23.96
N GLN A 652 5.77 9.87 24.15
CA GLN A 652 4.54 9.10 24.24
C GLN A 652 4.17 8.42 22.91
N SER A 653 4.27 9.12 21.78
CA SER A 653 3.96 8.55 20.46
C SER A 653 4.92 7.41 20.10
N THR A 654 6.21 7.54 20.44
CA THR A 654 7.18 6.46 20.25
C THR A 654 6.92 5.25 21.15
N GLN A 655 6.59 5.45 22.43
CA GLN A 655 6.18 4.37 23.34
C GLN A 655 4.94 3.62 22.82
N MET A 656 3.91 4.36 22.39
CA MET A 656 2.72 3.78 21.79
C MET A 656 3.04 2.99 20.51
N TRP A 657 3.86 3.55 19.61
CA TRP A 657 4.28 2.84 18.40
C TRP A 657 5.01 1.53 18.71
N HIS A 658 5.91 1.53 19.68
CA HIS A 658 6.60 0.31 20.13
C HIS A 658 5.61 -0.73 20.67
N GLU A 659 4.65 -0.32 21.50
CA GLU A 659 3.65 -1.23 22.02
C GLU A 659 2.72 -1.77 20.93
N LEU A 660 2.31 -0.93 19.97
CA LEU A 660 1.55 -1.35 18.78
C LEU A 660 2.28 -2.43 18.00
N THR A 661 3.54 -2.15 17.65
CA THR A 661 4.35 -3.08 16.83
C THR A 661 4.63 -4.38 17.56
N LYS A 662 4.85 -4.34 18.88
CA LYS A 662 5.02 -5.52 19.74
C LYS A 662 3.73 -6.34 19.79
N SER A 663 2.58 -5.70 20.01
CA SER A 663 1.27 -6.36 20.03
C SER A 663 0.95 -7.04 18.69
N ILE A 664 1.20 -6.36 17.56
CA ILE A 664 1.00 -6.93 16.22
C ILE A 664 1.92 -8.14 16.00
N LYS A 665 3.19 -8.04 16.41
CA LYS A 665 4.17 -9.14 16.29
C LYS A 665 3.79 -10.36 17.13
N LEU A 666 3.38 -10.16 18.38
CA LEU A 666 2.97 -11.26 19.27
C LEU A 666 1.71 -11.98 18.74
N ASN A 667 0.70 -11.23 18.28
CA ASN A 667 -0.53 -11.82 17.74
C ASN A 667 -0.31 -12.57 16.41
N ASN A 668 0.81 -12.30 15.73
CA ASN A 668 1.11 -12.81 14.38
C ASN A 668 2.50 -13.46 14.27
N GLU A 669 3.05 -13.99 15.36
CA GLU A 669 4.43 -14.49 15.41
C GLU A 669 4.74 -15.52 14.30
N LEU A 670 3.78 -16.41 14.04
CA LEU A 670 3.89 -17.42 12.97
C LEU A 670 4.01 -16.79 11.58
N LEU A 671 3.25 -15.72 11.28
CA LEU A 671 3.31 -15.04 9.98
C LEU A 671 4.62 -14.28 9.79
N PHE A 672 5.17 -13.70 10.86
CA PHE A 672 6.48 -13.03 10.80
C PHE A 672 7.62 -14.04 10.58
N LYS A 673 7.58 -15.19 11.26
CA LYS A 673 8.59 -16.27 11.10
C LYS A 673 8.55 -16.90 9.71
N THR A 674 7.39 -16.96 9.06
CA THR A 674 7.25 -17.49 7.70
C THR A 674 7.48 -16.44 6.59
N GLY A 675 7.64 -15.16 6.95
CA GLY A 675 7.80 -14.07 5.98
C GLY A 675 6.51 -13.69 5.23
N LEU A 676 5.35 -14.20 5.68
CA LEU A 676 4.03 -14.00 5.05
C LEU A 676 3.28 -12.78 5.62
N MET A 677 3.88 -12.05 6.56
CA MET A 677 3.24 -10.91 7.23
C MET A 677 3.56 -9.59 6.53
N ILE A 678 2.56 -8.70 6.38
CA ILE A 678 2.75 -7.36 5.83
C ILE A 678 3.74 -6.62 6.73
N ARG A 679 4.70 -5.91 6.13
CA ARG A 679 5.65 -5.10 6.88
C ARG A 679 4.88 -4.04 7.68
N ILE A 680 5.24 -3.90 8.94
CA ILE A 680 4.64 -2.92 9.84
C ILE A 680 5.25 -1.56 9.50
N ALA A 681 4.53 -0.79 8.69
CA ALA A 681 4.89 0.57 8.32
C ALA A 681 3.69 1.49 8.56
N PRO A 682 3.87 2.78 8.88
CA PRO A 682 2.74 3.68 9.12
C PRO A 682 1.76 3.71 7.93
N THR A 683 2.27 3.69 6.70
CA THR A 683 1.45 3.63 5.48
C THR A 683 0.53 2.42 5.42
N THR A 684 1.05 1.24 5.78
CA THR A 684 0.29 0.00 5.68
C THR A 684 -0.79 -0.04 6.76
N LEU A 685 -0.44 0.33 7.99
CA LEU A 685 -1.39 0.40 9.11
C LEU A 685 -2.48 1.45 8.90
N ILE A 686 -2.14 2.64 8.38
CA ILE A 686 -3.13 3.69 8.09
C ILE A 686 -4.09 3.25 6.99
N SER A 687 -3.60 2.61 5.93
CA SER A 687 -4.47 2.10 4.86
C SER A 687 -5.47 1.06 5.38
N ILE A 688 -5.04 0.20 6.31
CA ILE A 688 -5.89 -0.81 6.95
C ILE A 688 -6.92 -0.15 7.87
N LEU A 689 -6.51 0.84 8.67
CA LEU A 689 -7.43 1.59 9.53
C LEU A 689 -8.53 2.28 8.71
N GLN A 690 -8.17 2.86 7.56
CA GLN A 690 -9.12 3.47 6.64
C GLN A 690 -10.09 2.44 6.05
N GLU A 691 -9.61 1.28 5.60
CA GLU A 691 -10.48 0.23 5.07
C GLU A 691 -11.47 -0.30 6.11
N ILE A 692 -11.03 -0.48 7.36
CA ILE A 692 -11.89 -0.92 8.48
C ILE A 692 -12.96 0.16 8.75
N SER A 693 -12.59 1.44 8.73
CA SER A 693 -13.52 2.54 8.95
C SER A 693 -14.60 2.64 7.86
N LEU A 694 -14.28 2.33 6.60
CA LEU A 694 -15.22 2.37 5.48
C LEU A 694 -16.19 1.17 5.45
N LYS A 695 -15.72 -0.03 5.84
CA LYS A 695 -16.53 -1.26 5.83
C LYS A 695 -17.27 -1.43 7.17
N LYS A 696 -18.34 -0.65 7.38
CA LYS A 696 -19.20 -0.75 8.59
C LYS A 696 -19.83 -2.14 8.81
N GLU A 697 -19.94 -2.97 7.76
CA GLU A 697 -20.35 -4.38 7.82
C GLU A 697 -19.17 -5.29 7.48
N ILE A 698 -18.58 -5.93 8.50
CA ILE A 698 -17.42 -6.81 8.33
C ILE A 698 -17.94 -8.22 8.01
N ASN A 699 -17.88 -8.62 6.74
CA ASN A 699 -18.01 -10.03 6.38
C ASN A 699 -16.65 -10.72 6.67
N ILE A 700 -16.56 -11.38 7.82
CA ILE A 700 -15.32 -11.89 8.46
C ILE A 700 -14.52 -12.83 7.53
N ASN A 701 -15.16 -13.43 6.53
CA ASN A 701 -14.58 -14.48 5.70
C ASN A 701 -13.68 -13.99 4.54
N ASN A 702 -13.61 -12.68 4.26
CA ASN A 702 -12.92 -12.13 3.07
C ASN A 702 -11.83 -11.07 3.38
N LEU A 703 -11.28 -11.02 4.59
CA LEU A 703 -10.42 -9.91 5.03
C LEU A 703 -8.90 -10.18 4.88
N PRO A 704 -8.09 -9.13 4.66
CA PRO A 704 -6.63 -9.26 4.59
C PRO A 704 -6.04 -9.83 5.88
N SER A 705 -4.91 -10.53 5.76
CA SER A 705 -4.18 -11.26 6.82
C SER A 705 -3.72 -10.43 8.03
N LEU A 706 -4.00 -9.12 8.06
CA LEU A 706 -3.66 -8.18 9.13
C LEU A 706 -4.95 -7.55 9.69
N PHE A 707 -5.81 -8.35 10.32
CA PHE A 707 -6.91 -7.77 11.11
C PHE A 707 -6.33 -7.20 12.40
N LEU A 708 -6.17 -5.87 12.43
CA LEU A 708 -5.87 -5.16 13.66
C LEU A 708 -7.05 -5.35 14.63
N THR A 709 -6.76 -5.66 15.88
CA THR A 709 -7.81 -5.69 16.91
C THR A 709 -8.37 -4.29 17.15
N THR A 710 -9.56 -4.19 17.73
CA THR A 710 -10.16 -2.89 18.10
C THR A 710 -9.23 -2.06 18.99
N ASP A 711 -8.49 -2.71 19.90
CA ASP A 711 -7.51 -2.06 20.76
C ASP A 711 -6.30 -1.56 19.96
N GLN A 712 -5.80 -2.34 19.01
CA GLN A 712 -4.70 -1.93 18.12
C GLN A 712 -5.12 -0.76 17.21
N CYS A 713 -6.34 -0.77 16.69
CA CYS A 713 -6.91 0.36 15.94
C CYS A 713 -7.03 1.61 16.79
N THR A 714 -7.48 1.46 18.05
CA THR A 714 -7.59 2.59 18.99
C THR A 714 -6.24 3.17 19.33
N LEU A 715 -5.24 2.31 19.55
CA LEU A 715 -3.88 2.72 19.86
C LEU A 715 -3.21 3.39 18.66
N LEU A 716 -3.41 2.87 17.44
CA LEU A 716 -3.00 3.55 16.21
C LEU A 716 -3.67 4.91 16.07
N GLY A 717 -4.99 5.00 16.28
CA GLY A 717 -5.73 6.26 16.26
C GLY A 717 -5.20 7.30 17.25
N GLY A 718 -4.87 6.87 18.48
CA GLY A 718 -4.22 7.72 19.49
C GLY A 718 -2.84 8.23 19.07
N ILE A 719 -2.03 7.40 18.40
CA ILE A 719 -0.74 7.81 17.82
C ILE A 719 -0.95 8.90 16.76
N LEU A 720 -1.91 8.73 15.84
CA LEU A 720 -2.18 9.71 14.79
C LEU A 720 -2.61 11.06 15.39
N VAL A 721 -3.47 11.06 16.41
CA VAL A 721 -3.87 12.28 17.13
C VAL A 721 -2.66 12.96 17.78
N ASN A 722 -1.79 12.21 18.46
CA ASN A 722 -0.55 12.77 19.02
C ASN A 722 0.34 13.39 17.94
N CYS A 723 0.52 12.70 16.81
CA CYS A 723 1.34 13.22 15.71
C CYS A 723 0.80 14.55 15.14
N ILE A 724 -0.51 14.77 15.11
CA ILE A 724 -1.13 16.02 14.66
C ILE A 724 -0.86 17.16 15.67
N VAL A 725 -1.00 16.88 16.97
CA VAL A 725 -0.70 17.86 18.03
C VAL A 725 0.78 18.24 17.98
N GLU A 726 1.67 17.27 17.84
CA GLU A 726 3.10 17.51 17.69
C GLU A 726 3.41 18.36 16.43
N GLN A 727 2.77 18.07 15.29
CA GLN A 727 2.90 18.86 14.05
C GLN A 727 2.48 20.32 14.25
N GLN A 728 1.36 20.54 14.95
CA GLN A 728 0.88 21.89 15.27
C GLN A 728 1.89 22.65 16.14
N ILE A 729 2.42 22.02 17.19
CA ILE A 729 3.42 22.64 18.07
C ILE A 729 4.69 22.99 17.27
N GLU A 730 5.14 22.12 16.36
CA GLU A 730 6.28 22.41 15.49
C GLU A 730 6.03 23.61 14.57
N ARG A 731 4.84 23.71 13.96
CA ARG A 731 4.45 24.87 13.13
C ARG A 731 4.42 26.15 13.96
N ALA A 732 3.86 26.10 15.17
CA ALA A 732 3.84 27.24 16.07
C ALA A 732 5.27 27.68 16.44
N LEU A 733 6.12 26.76 16.88
CA LEU A 733 7.52 27.07 17.21
C LEU A 733 8.27 27.69 16.03
N HIS A 734 8.06 27.19 14.81
CA HIS A 734 8.62 27.77 13.60
C HIS A 734 8.16 29.23 13.40
N LEU A 735 6.87 29.52 13.58
CA LEU A 735 6.35 30.90 13.48
C LEU A 735 6.96 31.83 14.53
N ALA A 736 7.12 31.35 15.78
CA ALA A 736 7.75 32.12 16.84
C ALA A 736 9.24 32.43 16.55
N ILE A 737 9.96 31.45 15.99
CA ILE A 737 11.37 31.61 15.57
C ILE A 737 11.52 32.70 14.50
N HIS A 738 10.55 32.81 13.60
CA HIS A 738 10.52 33.85 12.56
C HIS A 738 9.86 35.16 13.00
N GLU A 739 9.68 35.37 14.31
CA GLU A 739 9.08 36.56 14.92
C GLU A 739 7.63 36.87 14.46
N LYS A 740 6.92 35.86 13.94
CA LYS A 740 5.52 35.96 13.49
C LYS A 740 4.55 35.62 14.62
N TRP A 741 4.54 36.46 15.66
CA TRP A 741 3.78 36.20 16.89
C TRP A 741 2.25 36.16 16.68
N GLU A 742 1.69 36.98 15.79
CA GLU A 742 0.24 36.95 15.51
C GLU A 742 -0.21 35.60 14.92
N ASP A 743 0.58 35.02 14.02
CA ASP A 743 0.26 33.74 13.40
C ASP A 743 0.56 32.58 14.35
N PHE A 744 1.55 32.71 15.23
CA PHE A 744 1.79 31.79 16.33
C PHE A 744 0.58 31.69 17.27
N GLU A 745 0.02 32.83 17.69
CA GLU A 745 -1.16 32.87 18.55
C GLU A 745 -2.37 32.22 17.86
N LYS A 746 -2.59 32.50 16.56
CA LYS A 746 -3.63 31.84 15.77
C LYS A 746 -3.43 30.33 15.73
N GLU A 747 -2.21 29.86 15.46
CA GLU A 747 -1.90 28.44 15.35
C GLU A 747 -2.15 27.70 16.68
N ILE A 748 -1.70 28.26 17.81
CA ILE A 748 -1.89 27.65 19.14
C ILE A 748 -3.33 27.75 19.63
N SER A 749 -4.03 28.85 19.31
CA SER A 749 -5.43 29.02 19.71
C SER A 749 -6.37 27.99 19.05
N ASN A 750 -5.95 27.42 17.92
CA ASN A 750 -6.72 26.44 17.17
C ASN A 750 -6.59 25.04 17.78
N ILE A 751 -7.35 24.73 18.83
CA ILE A 751 -7.25 23.44 19.50
C ILE A 751 -7.66 22.30 18.52
N PRO A 752 -6.81 21.27 18.30
CA PRO A 752 -7.14 20.16 17.41
C PRO A 752 -8.40 19.42 17.86
N HIS A 753 -9.11 18.79 16.93
CA HIS A 753 -10.27 17.93 17.24
C HIS A 753 -11.35 18.59 18.11
N THR A 754 -11.38 19.93 18.18
CA THR A 754 -12.48 20.65 18.82
C THR A 754 -13.75 20.31 18.08
N ASN A 755 -14.79 19.95 18.82
CA ASN A 755 -16.14 19.67 18.34
C ASN A 755 -16.33 18.36 17.56
N TRP A 756 -15.32 17.58 17.16
CA TRP A 756 -15.50 16.29 16.46
C TRP A 756 -14.67 15.14 17.03
N ILE A 757 -15.06 13.91 16.71
CA ILE A 757 -14.45 12.69 17.23
C ILE A 757 -13.57 12.05 16.14
N PRO A 758 -12.26 11.86 16.37
CA PRO A 758 -11.36 11.25 15.39
C PRO A 758 -11.80 9.86 14.89
N ALA A 759 -12.33 9.02 15.77
CA ALA A 759 -12.80 7.67 15.41
C ALA A 759 -14.01 7.64 14.47
N GLU A 760 -14.87 8.68 14.52
CA GLU A 760 -16.05 8.77 13.63
C GLU A 760 -15.67 9.22 12.22
N HIS A 761 -14.56 9.96 12.09
CA HIS A 761 -14.10 10.55 10.82
C HIS A 761 -12.60 10.31 10.57
N VAL A 762 -12.18 9.03 10.56
CA VAL A 762 -10.79 8.62 10.26
C VAL A 762 -10.24 9.26 8.97
N PRO A 763 -10.99 9.41 7.86
CA PRO A 763 -10.47 10.09 6.68
C PRO A 763 -10.06 11.56 6.91
N TRP A 764 -10.72 12.29 7.82
CA TRP A 764 -10.32 13.66 8.15
C TRP A 764 -9.01 13.67 8.93
N LEU A 765 -8.85 12.73 9.87
CA LEU A 765 -7.62 12.55 10.64
C LEU A 765 -6.41 12.26 9.73
N ILE A 766 -6.59 11.38 8.75
CA ILE A 766 -5.54 11.06 7.76
C ILE A 766 -5.18 12.29 6.93
N MET A 767 -6.20 13.04 6.45
CA MET A 767 -5.97 14.28 5.70
C MET A 767 -5.20 15.32 6.52
N GLU A 768 -5.60 15.53 7.77
CA GLU A 768 -4.99 16.50 8.69
C GLU A 768 -3.50 16.18 8.91
N LEU A 769 -3.20 14.90 9.15
CA LEU A 769 -1.85 14.39 9.36
C LEU A 769 -0.97 14.45 8.10
N GLU A 770 -1.51 14.03 6.95
CA GLU A 770 -0.78 13.99 5.68
C GLU A 770 -0.46 15.40 5.17
N MET A 771 -1.43 16.31 5.27
CA MET A 771 -1.27 17.70 4.80
C MET A 771 -0.54 18.60 5.80
N ASN A 772 -0.22 18.10 7.00
CA ASN A 772 0.41 18.86 8.07
C ASN A 772 -0.37 20.16 8.38
N ILE A 773 -1.67 20.03 8.61
CA ILE A 773 -2.58 21.14 8.98
C ILE A 773 -3.31 20.80 10.28
N THR A 774 -4.03 21.76 10.86
CA THR A 774 -5.02 21.51 11.92
C THR A 774 -6.38 22.06 11.51
N ILE A 775 -7.42 21.21 11.51
CA ILE A 775 -8.76 21.59 11.06
C ILE A 775 -9.40 22.51 12.11
N ARG A 776 -9.85 23.69 11.66
CA ARG A 776 -10.42 24.72 12.56
C ARG A 776 -11.86 24.42 12.93
N GLU A 777 -12.26 24.81 14.13
CA GLU A 777 -13.63 24.63 14.65
C GLU A 777 -14.71 25.09 13.65
N ILE A 778 -14.56 26.30 13.11
CA ILE A 778 -15.50 26.89 12.13
C ILE A 778 -15.63 26.06 10.85
N GLN A 779 -14.55 25.44 10.39
CA GLN A 779 -14.56 24.60 9.18
C GLN A 779 -15.40 23.33 9.42
N ILE A 780 -15.33 22.76 10.62
CA ILE A 780 -16.14 21.60 11.00
C ILE A 780 -17.60 21.98 11.21
N GLN A 781 -17.88 23.13 11.85
CA GLN A 781 -19.25 23.63 12.02
C GLN A 781 -19.92 23.80 10.64
N VAL A 782 -19.23 24.43 9.69
CA VAL A 782 -19.73 24.59 8.31
C VAL A 782 -19.94 23.24 7.63
N ALA A 783 -18.97 22.33 7.73
CA ALA A 783 -19.07 21.00 7.12
C ALA A 783 -20.26 20.20 7.67
N ARG A 784 -20.47 20.20 8.99
CA ARG A 784 -21.62 19.51 9.62
C ARG A 784 -22.95 20.10 9.24
N HIS A 785 -23.06 21.43 9.18
CA HIS A 785 -24.27 22.08 8.70
C HIS A 785 -24.59 21.69 7.25
N MET A 786 -23.58 21.56 6.40
CA MET A 786 -23.76 21.09 5.01
C MET A 786 -24.09 19.60 4.92
N MET A 787 -23.62 18.76 5.85
CA MET A 787 -23.89 17.31 5.86
C MET A 787 -25.30 16.97 6.35
N ASN A 788 -25.85 17.75 7.28
CA ASN A 788 -27.13 17.50 7.92
C ASN A 788 -28.13 18.63 7.60
N PRO A 789 -28.76 18.65 6.41
CA PRO A 789 -29.85 19.59 6.13
C PRO A 789 -30.97 19.40 7.14
N LYS A 790 -31.35 20.48 7.86
CA LYS A 790 -32.46 20.45 8.82
C LYS A 790 -33.75 20.11 8.06
N ILE A 791 -34.43 19.04 8.48
CA ILE A 791 -35.78 18.70 8.04
C ILE A 791 -36.75 19.54 8.87
N ILE A 792 -37.55 20.40 8.23
CA ILE A 792 -38.60 21.17 8.90
C ILE A 792 -39.91 20.92 8.16
N GLY A 793 -40.87 20.26 8.82
CA GLY A 793 -42.20 19.92 8.30
C GLY A 793 -42.33 18.49 7.75
N ASP A 794 -43.56 18.00 7.67
CA ASP A 794 -43.93 16.61 7.29
C ASP A 794 -43.61 16.22 5.83
N ASN A 795 -42.96 17.09 5.06
CA ASN A 795 -42.57 16.81 3.69
C ASN A 795 -41.05 16.66 3.59
N SER A 796 -40.62 15.48 3.15
CA SER A 796 -39.24 15.02 2.94
C SER A 796 -38.51 15.74 1.79
N SER A 797 -38.64 17.06 1.66
CA SER A 797 -37.85 17.83 0.69
C SER A 797 -36.50 18.21 1.28
N ILE A 798 -35.42 17.67 0.70
CA ILE A 798 -34.04 18.05 1.00
C ILE A 798 -33.84 19.51 0.56
N PHE A 799 -33.54 20.42 1.50
CA PHE A 799 -33.30 21.82 1.18
C PHE A 799 -31.85 22.04 0.70
N ASN A 800 -31.67 22.90 -0.30
CA ASN A 800 -30.36 23.40 -0.71
C ASN A 800 -29.80 24.34 0.36
N ILE A 801 -28.51 24.19 0.70
CA ILE A 801 -27.85 24.99 1.73
C ILE A 801 -26.85 25.94 1.06
N VAL A 802 -26.90 27.22 1.44
CA VAL A 802 -25.91 28.23 1.06
C VAL A 802 -25.17 28.66 2.32
N MET A 803 -23.83 28.62 2.27
CA MET A 803 -22.97 29.06 3.36
C MET A 803 -21.99 30.12 2.86
N GLN A 804 -21.71 31.12 3.70
CA GLN A 804 -20.71 32.15 3.44
C GLN A 804 -19.63 32.12 4.53
N MET A 805 -18.37 32.24 4.13
CA MET A 805 -17.23 32.34 5.06
C MET A 805 -16.31 33.48 4.63
N ASN A 806 -15.52 34.02 5.57
CA ASN A 806 -14.51 35.04 5.29
C ASN A 806 -13.42 34.53 4.33
N MET A 807 -12.83 35.43 3.55
CA MET A 807 -11.71 35.11 2.66
C MET A 807 -10.54 34.56 3.47
N GLY A 808 -9.86 33.53 2.97
CA GLY A 808 -8.74 32.89 3.69
C GLY A 808 -9.11 31.80 4.70
N GLU A 809 -10.40 31.59 5.01
CA GLU A 809 -10.81 30.57 6.02
C GLU A 809 -10.74 29.10 5.55
N GLY A 810 -10.14 28.83 4.39
CA GLY A 810 -9.97 27.47 3.89
C GLY A 810 -11.23 26.80 3.34
N LYS A 811 -12.16 27.58 2.78
CA LYS A 811 -13.38 27.10 2.09
C LYS A 811 -13.08 25.94 1.12
N THR A 812 -12.17 26.19 0.19
CA THR A 812 -11.83 25.24 -0.87
C THR A 812 -10.68 24.31 -0.46
N SER A 813 -9.80 24.78 0.42
CA SER A 813 -8.62 24.02 0.81
C SER A 813 -8.89 22.98 1.89
N VAL A 814 -9.90 23.16 2.74
CA VAL A 814 -10.22 22.26 3.86
C VAL A 814 -11.68 21.80 3.82
N VAL A 815 -12.66 22.72 3.82
CA VAL A 815 -14.09 22.38 3.94
C VAL A 815 -14.57 21.50 2.78
N LEU A 816 -14.22 21.87 1.55
CA LEU A 816 -14.58 21.09 0.37
C LEU A 816 -14.03 19.64 0.40
N PRO A 817 -12.72 19.40 0.64
CA PRO A 817 -12.20 18.04 0.79
C PRO A 817 -12.83 17.22 1.91
N ILE A 818 -13.05 17.78 3.12
CA ILE A 818 -13.65 17.02 4.23
C ILE A 818 -15.11 16.65 3.96
N LEU A 819 -15.85 17.53 3.27
CA LEU A 819 -17.20 17.24 2.78
C LEU A 819 -17.19 16.10 1.78
N ALA A 820 -16.30 16.17 0.79
CA ALA A 820 -16.18 15.13 -0.22
C ALA A 820 -15.83 13.77 0.40
N LEU A 821 -14.92 13.77 1.38
CA LEU A 821 -14.53 12.56 2.10
C LEU A 821 -15.70 11.92 2.85
N ASN A 822 -16.51 12.71 3.54
CA ASN A 822 -17.59 12.16 4.35
C ASN A 822 -18.75 11.67 3.46
N LEU A 823 -19.14 12.48 2.46
CA LEU A 823 -20.25 12.17 1.56
C LEU A 823 -19.95 10.99 0.63
N SER A 824 -18.68 10.74 0.27
CA SER A 824 -18.31 9.56 -0.52
C SER A 824 -18.02 8.31 0.33
N SER A 825 -18.23 8.34 1.66
CA SER A 825 -17.90 7.19 2.54
C SER A 825 -18.74 5.94 2.32
N SER A 826 -19.91 6.06 1.69
CA SER A 826 -20.76 4.92 1.34
C SER A 826 -20.74 4.67 -0.18
N SER A 827 -20.70 3.40 -0.57
CA SER A 827 -20.83 2.96 -1.96
C SER A 827 -22.23 3.18 -2.56
N SER A 828 -23.04 4.05 -1.95
CA SER A 828 -24.40 4.38 -2.37
C SER A 828 -24.50 5.71 -3.11
N SER A 829 -23.57 6.64 -2.86
CA SER A 829 -23.65 8.01 -3.39
C SER A 829 -22.31 8.48 -3.95
N LEU A 830 -22.36 9.08 -5.14
CA LEU A 830 -21.19 9.62 -5.82
C LEU A 830 -21.14 11.14 -5.64
N VAL A 831 -20.05 11.65 -5.07
CA VAL A 831 -19.91 13.08 -4.78
C VAL A 831 -19.49 13.82 -6.04
N ARG A 832 -20.23 14.89 -6.38
CA ARG A 832 -19.93 15.78 -7.50
C ARG A 832 -19.63 17.17 -6.98
N ILE A 833 -18.44 17.66 -7.31
CA ILE A 833 -17.99 19.02 -7.02
C ILE A 833 -18.09 19.83 -8.31
N ILE A 834 -18.80 20.95 -8.25
CA ILE A 834 -19.00 21.85 -9.38
C ILE A 834 -18.21 23.14 -9.12
N VAL A 835 -17.30 23.48 -10.03
CA VAL A 835 -16.46 24.69 -9.93
C VAL A 835 -16.49 25.47 -11.23
N LEU A 836 -16.25 26.78 -11.16
CA LEU A 836 -16.06 27.60 -12.35
C LEU A 836 -14.87 27.07 -13.16
N LYS A 837 -14.99 27.13 -14.49
CA LYS A 837 -13.98 26.59 -15.42
C LYS A 837 -12.58 27.20 -15.23
N SER A 838 -12.51 28.48 -14.90
CA SER A 838 -11.26 29.18 -14.56
C SER A 838 -10.57 28.64 -13.30
N LEU A 839 -11.34 28.09 -12.34
CA LEU A 839 -10.85 27.53 -11.10
C LEU A 839 -10.65 26.01 -11.18
N PHE A 840 -11.05 25.37 -12.27
CA PHE A 840 -11.01 23.92 -12.42
C PHE A 840 -9.59 23.34 -12.28
N PRO A 841 -8.55 23.84 -13.00
CA PRO A 841 -7.21 23.23 -12.93
C PRO A 841 -6.60 23.31 -11.52
N MET A 842 -6.73 24.46 -10.86
CA MET A 842 -6.23 24.69 -9.50
C MET A 842 -6.94 23.78 -8.49
N ASN A 843 -8.27 23.65 -8.59
CA ASN A 843 -9.03 22.78 -7.69
C ASN A 843 -8.76 21.30 -7.94
N TYR A 844 -8.60 20.90 -9.20
CA TYR A 844 -8.25 19.55 -9.58
C TYR A 844 -6.92 19.12 -8.96
N GLN A 845 -5.88 19.95 -9.10
CA GLN A 845 -4.57 19.69 -8.50
C GLN A 845 -4.66 19.65 -6.97
N SER A 846 -5.27 20.68 -6.35
CA SER A 846 -5.42 20.76 -4.88
C SER A 846 -6.16 19.55 -4.29
N LEU A 847 -7.27 19.13 -4.90
CA LEU A 847 -8.03 17.96 -4.43
C LEU A 847 -7.24 16.67 -4.63
N ARG A 848 -6.54 16.53 -5.76
CA ARG A 848 -5.71 15.36 -6.05
C ARG A 848 -4.58 15.21 -5.04
N CYS A 849 -3.88 16.29 -4.69
CA CYS A 849 -2.82 16.26 -3.67
C CYS A 849 -3.36 15.80 -2.30
N LYS A 850 -4.59 16.20 -1.95
CA LYS A 850 -5.19 15.91 -0.63
C LYS A 850 -5.85 14.54 -0.55
N LEU A 851 -6.46 14.07 -1.64
CA LEU A 851 -7.25 12.85 -1.66
C LEU A 851 -6.47 11.67 -2.23
N GLY A 852 -5.52 11.93 -3.14
CA GLY A 852 -4.81 10.89 -3.88
C GLY A 852 -3.60 10.28 -3.16
N GLY A 853 -3.23 10.82 -1.99
CA GLY A 853 -2.14 10.37 -1.15
C GLY A 853 -2.49 9.14 -0.31
N LEU A 854 -2.36 9.21 1.02
CA LEU A 854 -2.69 8.12 1.94
C LEU A 854 -4.16 7.71 1.89
N LEU A 855 -5.05 8.67 1.63
CA LEU A 855 -6.47 8.43 1.44
C LEU A 855 -6.80 7.61 0.19
N ASN A 856 -5.91 7.62 -0.80
CA ASN A 856 -6.00 6.85 -2.03
C ASN A 856 -7.35 6.97 -2.78
N ARG A 857 -7.98 8.15 -2.75
CA ARG A 857 -9.23 8.45 -3.48
C ARG A 857 -8.92 9.23 -4.75
N ARG A 858 -9.54 8.83 -5.85
CA ARG A 858 -9.34 9.48 -7.15
C ARG A 858 -10.24 10.70 -7.27
N VAL A 859 -9.71 11.73 -7.93
CA VAL A 859 -10.48 12.88 -8.39
C VAL A 859 -10.71 12.68 -9.88
N LEU A 860 -11.96 12.39 -10.25
CA LEU A 860 -12.37 12.10 -11.62
C LEU A 860 -12.79 13.42 -12.29
N PRO A 861 -12.00 13.97 -13.23
CA PRO A 861 -12.44 15.12 -14.00
C PRO A 861 -13.55 14.68 -14.96
N PHE A 862 -14.59 15.50 -15.05
CA PHE A 862 -15.64 15.37 -16.07
C PHE A 862 -15.71 16.67 -16.85
N SER A 863 -15.28 16.62 -18.12
CA SER A 863 -15.29 17.75 -19.04
C SER A 863 -15.99 17.32 -20.32
N CYS A 864 -16.98 18.09 -20.77
CA CYS A 864 -17.81 17.73 -21.90
C CYS A 864 -17.89 18.91 -22.86
N ARG A 865 -17.54 18.66 -24.13
CA ARG A 865 -17.61 19.68 -25.18
C ARG A 865 -18.76 19.34 -26.13
N ARG A 866 -19.50 20.34 -26.59
CA ARG A 866 -20.67 20.15 -27.48
C ARG A 866 -20.34 19.51 -28.82
N ASP A 867 -19.08 19.60 -29.27
CA ASP A 867 -18.59 18.96 -30.49
C ASP A 867 -18.30 17.45 -30.31
N MET A 868 -18.41 16.92 -29.10
CA MET A 868 -18.19 15.50 -28.83
C MET A 868 -19.35 14.65 -29.36
N ASN A 869 -19.01 13.59 -30.09
CA ASN A 869 -19.97 12.61 -30.57
C ASN A 869 -19.78 11.26 -29.88
N PHE A 870 -20.53 11.05 -28.79
CA PHE A 870 -20.47 9.78 -28.07
C PHE A 870 -21.16 8.65 -28.84
N THR A 871 -20.47 7.52 -28.92
CA THR A 871 -21.00 6.21 -29.31
C THR A 871 -21.61 5.49 -28.10
N THR A 872 -22.47 4.49 -28.35
CA THR A 872 -23.04 3.66 -27.25
C THR A 872 -21.97 2.97 -26.41
N GLY A 873 -20.84 2.61 -27.01
CA GLY A 873 -19.67 2.07 -26.32
C GLY A 873 -19.03 3.07 -25.36
N GLU A 874 -18.80 4.31 -25.80
CA GLU A 874 -18.21 5.39 -24.99
C GLU A 874 -19.14 5.80 -23.83
N VAL A 875 -20.46 5.84 -24.05
CA VAL A 875 -21.42 6.08 -22.96
C VAL A 875 -21.37 4.97 -21.91
N ASN A 876 -21.30 3.70 -22.34
CA ASN A 876 -21.13 2.58 -21.42
C ASN A 876 -19.79 2.65 -20.66
N GLN A 877 -18.73 3.15 -21.30
CA GLN A 877 -17.44 3.40 -20.62
C GLN A 877 -17.59 4.48 -19.54
N ILE A 878 -18.26 5.61 -19.83
CA ILE A 878 -18.58 6.66 -18.84
C ILE A 878 -19.38 6.07 -17.69
N PHE A 879 -20.42 5.28 -17.98
CA PHE A 879 -21.24 4.65 -16.94
C PHE A 879 -20.43 3.69 -16.05
N ASN A 880 -19.64 2.79 -16.67
CA ASN A 880 -18.78 1.85 -15.95
C ASN A 880 -17.76 2.57 -15.06
N ARG A 881 -17.20 3.70 -15.52
CA ARG A 881 -16.29 4.55 -14.73
C ARG A 881 -16.96 5.14 -13.51
N LEU A 882 -18.15 5.72 -13.69
CA LEU A 882 -18.92 6.29 -12.58
C LEU A 882 -19.28 5.20 -11.56
N GLN A 883 -19.62 4.00 -12.03
CA GLN A 883 -19.86 2.84 -11.17
C GLN A 883 -18.60 2.38 -10.42
N GLN A 884 -17.43 2.41 -11.06
CA GLN A 884 -16.15 2.15 -10.40
C GLN A 884 -15.82 3.23 -9.36
N GLY A 885 -16.04 4.50 -9.70
CA GLY A 885 -15.83 5.61 -8.76
C GLY A 885 -16.73 5.51 -7.54
N LEU A 886 -17.98 5.07 -7.73
CA LEU A 886 -18.92 4.80 -6.65
C LEU A 886 -18.48 3.61 -5.77
N LYS A 887 -17.85 2.57 -6.34
CA LYS A 887 -17.27 1.46 -5.56
C LYS A 887 -16.02 1.87 -4.77
N HIS A 888 -15.20 2.76 -5.30
CA HIS A 888 -13.94 3.21 -4.68
C HIS A 888 -14.09 4.48 -3.85
N CYS A 889 -15.30 5.01 -3.69
CA CYS A 889 -15.56 6.25 -2.94
C CYS A 889 -14.84 7.48 -3.54
N ASP A 890 -14.65 7.48 -4.87
CA ASP A 890 -13.99 8.55 -5.61
C ASP A 890 -14.87 9.82 -5.71
N VAL A 891 -14.26 10.93 -6.14
CA VAL A 891 -14.93 12.25 -6.20
C VAL A 891 -14.91 12.78 -7.63
N ILE A 892 -16.03 13.30 -8.12
CA ILE A 892 -16.11 13.92 -9.46
C ILE A 892 -15.89 15.42 -9.35
N LEU A 893 -15.10 15.98 -10.27
CA LEU A 893 -14.97 17.42 -10.47
C LEU A 893 -15.45 17.80 -11.88
N THR A 894 -16.35 18.78 -11.97
CA THR A 894 -16.94 19.25 -13.24
C THR A 894 -17.16 20.76 -13.22
N SER A 895 -17.39 21.37 -14.39
CA SER A 895 -17.90 22.75 -14.49
C SER A 895 -19.38 22.80 -14.88
N PRO A 896 -20.09 23.91 -14.60
CA PRO A 896 -21.47 24.10 -15.05
C PRO A 896 -21.62 24.02 -16.58
N GLU A 897 -20.64 24.54 -17.33
CA GLU A 897 -20.62 24.51 -18.79
C GLU A 897 -20.55 23.07 -19.32
N ASP A 898 -19.76 22.22 -18.67
CA ASP A 898 -19.62 20.81 -19.05
C ASP A 898 -20.91 20.04 -18.79
N ILE A 899 -21.60 20.32 -17.67
CA ILE A 899 -22.91 19.71 -17.37
C ILE A 899 -23.93 20.12 -18.43
N LEU A 900 -24.07 21.43 -18.70
CA LEU A 900 -25.00 21.93 -19.70
C LEU A 900 -24.70 21.38 -21.10
N SER A 901 -23.43 21.22 -21.44
CA SER A 901 -23.03 20.62 -22.73
C SER A 901 -23.41 19.15 -22.81
N PHE A 902 -23.26 18.39 -21.71
CA PHE A 902 -23.68 17.01 -21.64
C PHE A 902 -25.21 16.86 -21.72
N ASP A 903 -25.97 17.67 -20.98
CA ASP A 903 -27.43 17.64 -21.00
C ASP A 903 -27.98 17.94 -22.41
N LEU A 904 -27.45 18.97 -23.07
CA LEU A 904 -27.86 19.30 -24.45
C LEU A 904 -27.52 18.19 -25.44
N LEU A 905 -26.35 17.55 -25.30
CA LEU A 905 -25.98 16.40 -26.14
C LEU A 905 -26.94 15.21 -25.98
N THR A 906 -27.54 15.03 -24.79
CA THR A 906 -28.55 13.99 -24.55
C THR A 906 -29.95 14.34 -25.04
N ILE A 907 -30.22 15.62 -25.33
CA ILE A 907 -31.50 16.09 -25.87
C ILE A 907 -31.46 16.10 -27.41
N ASP A 908 -30.32 16.51 -27.98
CA ASP A 908 -30.13 16.64 -29.44
C ASP A 908 -29.98 15.28 -30.15
N LYS A 909 -29.76 14.19 -29.42
CA LYS A 909 -29.54 12.82 -29.93
C LYS A 909 -30.44 11.83 -29.23
#